data_AF-A0A3R6SDA9-F1
#
_entry.id   AF-A0A3R6SDA9-F1
#
_cell.length_a   1.000
_cell.length_b   1.000
_cell.length_c   1.000
_cell.angle_alpha   90.00
_cell.angle_beta   90.00
_cell.angle_gamma   90.00
#
_symmetry.space_group_name_H-M   'P 1'
#
loop_
_entity.id
_entity.type
_entity.pdbx_description
1 polymer ?
#
loop_
_entity_poly.entity_id
_entity_poly.type
_entity_poly.pdbx_seq_one_letter_code
_entity_poly.pdbx_strand_id
1 'polypeptide(L)'
;MKSRLRNFFMNSGYVAGVIVICGIVMDIGVNITKFSLVTVTESYMDYIYSAIITIAILSFSIIALIAGMFSNTYYGYKLGEIIQFKESPVNFKKYIFWSFASIAFATILLFAEFNLCCVNTLTMLLFAVIFLEGKMAYNIYKIMVDESVCYKLVISHYKTFPQNGEDYNLYKKEIERLFFALKQYIKANDSEGKNNIIELLSELDEKMVVVLGDSNEIYQYFYSQMKECVYDISNNFGYNEMIRDVIKIYSNLPESRYERIDLYVIPLQNMRFWDDQMLVKNNYFDQIKEIDFLEEYEEGLVEDSEIERIFYCFFENIIKNQVCTKIVKETIIENYLWSLTKFYWKDRNDLVLPIDCIGAINIWHYFVLKNENVKERNYIFNVLIKELLYNNRFSRERKFFDVLSLMLQSFYAYAFYEGETLTAEYREELQKTFMQPITNATLKNFKISTLIKVNIEEILVSVGNRISKKSNFERRFEYYPPFMMVKTVVWTQEFNIKFMFMLYIIYHSEIGFYSLYGRFMDWDNLDGKSKLEILNHITHEFDYNSRTLKNEFQEECLQFSVVLEHTYKINDEEQANLFEHLREEQEKLMLSTIEDSGEIEVDSKEIYQSISDLMEKDQIFGWAPEFVSESYIKYTTPVCIGRKEYRTTINTARTLELAIIEAVERYIQRNTNELELTFDMEGIKRLLEFICENNFDARNFSYTDDWALAQYRKEQSFKALVDMQQGIEVISTPKIFPNMYFNKEHFKFNIKISKIEFENLTLDECAEYIEGSKCYNGFYNIDGVLMPKEKAILSVQKLFCKESYAFKLMVSFQKDDIAHINYEF
;
A
#
# COMPACT_ATOMS: atom_id res chain seq x y z
N MET A 1 47.49 -34.84 -10.56
CA MET A 1 47.54 -36.33 -10.40
C MET A 1 46.39 -36.88 -9.55
N LYS A 2 46.11 -36.33 -8.35
CA LYS A 2 44.98 -36.74 -7.48
C LYS A 2 43.57 -36.64 -8.11
N SER A 3 43.25 -35.62 -8.92
CA SER A 3 41.90 -35.53 -9.56
C SER A 3 41.72 -36.48 -10.76
N ARG A 4 42.79 -36.74 -11.52
CA ARG A 4 42.78 -37.74 -12.61
C ARG A 4 42.68 -39.19 -12.07
N LEU A 5 43.35 -39.51 -10.97
CA LEU A 5 43.20 -40.79 -10.26
C LEU A 5 41.81 -40.94 -9.62
N ARG A 6 41.20 -39.85 -9.13
CA ARG A 6 39.84 -39.85 -8.59
C ARG A 6 38.79 -40.11 -9.68
N ASN A 7 38.95 -39.54 -10.88
CA ASN A 7 38.11 -39.87 -12.04
C ASN A 7 38.36 -41.31 -12.55
N PHE A 8 39.60 -41.82 -12.43
CA PHE A 8 39.97 -43.19 -12.79
C PHE A 8 39.19 -44.24 -11.98
N PHE A 9 38.94 -44.02 -10.69
CA PHE A 9 38.14 -44.91 -9.83
C PHE A 9 36.62 -44.70 -9.91
N MET A 10 36.16 -43.56 -10.45
CA MET A 10 34.72 -43.26 -10.51
C MET A 10 34.00 -44.06 -11.59
N ASN A 11 34.62 -44.35 -12.73
CA ASN A 11 34.00 -45.11 -13.81
C ASN A 11 34.27 -46.62 -13.64
N SER A 12 33.38 -47.32 -12.95
CA SER A 12 33.53 -48.74 -12.58
C SER A 12 33.82 -49.67 -13.76
N GLY A 13 33.18 -49.42 -14.90
CA GLY A 13 33.42 -50.19 -16.14
C GLY A 13 34.82 -49.99 -16.72
N TYR A 14 35.43 -48.82 -16.53
CA TYR A 14 36.78 -48.55 -16.99
C TYR A 14 37.82 -49.29 -16.14
N VAL A 15 37.67 -49.27 -14.81
CA VAL A 15 38.55 -50.03 -13.90
C VAL A 15 38.44 -51.53 -14.16
N ALA A 16 37.21 -52.04 -14.29
CA ALA A 16 36.98 -53.44 -14.65
C ALA A 16 37.61 -53.80 -16.01
N GLY A 17 37.48 -52.93 -17.01
CA GLY A 17 38.12 -53.11 -18.33
C GLY A 17 39.64 -53.15 -18.24
N VAL A 18 40.27 -52.27 -17.46
CA VAL A 18 41.73 -52.27 -17.25
C VAL A 18 42.21 -53.56 -16.58
N ILE A 19 41.48 -54.04 -15.55
CA ILE A 19 41.76 -55.32 -14.88
C ILE A 19 41.77 -56.46 -15.91
N VAL A 20 40.74 -56.54 -16.75
CA VAL A 20 40.64 -57.59 -17.79
C VAL A 20 41.75 -57.45 -18.84
N ILE A 21 42.06 -56.23 -19.31
CA ILE A 21 43.13 -55.99 -20.28
C ILE A 21 44.50 -56.42 -19.74
N CYS A 22 44.77 -56.19 -18.45
CA CYS A 22 45.99 -56.69 -17.83
C CYS A 22 46.09 -58.21 -17.92
N GLY A 23 44.99 -58.94 -17.71
CA GLY A 23 44.93 -60.39 -17.91
C GLY A 23 45.23 -60.80 -19.35
N ILE A 24 44.63 -60.12 -20.32
CA ILE A 24 44.84 -60.37 -21.76
C ILE A 24 46.32 -60.19 -22.14
N VAL A 25 46.96 -59.12 -21.67
CA VAL A 25 48.39 -58.85 -21.95
C VAL A 25 49.29 -59.92 -21.33
N MET A 26 48.98 -60.38 -20.12
CA MET A 26 49.71 -61.48 -19.47
C MET A 26 49.57 -62.77 -20.28
N ASP A 27 48.37 -63.12 -20.72
CA ASP A 27 48.11 -64.32 -21.52
C ASP A 27 48.77 -64.28 -22.90
N ILE A 28 48.79 -63.11 -23.57
CA ILE A 28 49.55 -62.91 -24.82
C ILE A 28 51.04 -63.19 -24.57
N GLY A 29 51.60 -62.65 -23.48
CA GLY A 29 52.99 -62.88 -23.09
C GLY A 29 53.28 -64.37 -22.83
N VAL A 30 52.41 -65.06 -22.10
CA VAL A 30 52.54 -66.49 -21.79
C VAL A 30 52.45 -67.34 -23.07
N ASN A 31 51.51 -67.05 -23.97
CA ASN A 31 51.35 -67.80 -25.23
C ASN A 31 52.52 -67.60 -26.21
N ILE A 32 53.13 -66.41 -26.26
CA ILE A 32 54.29 -66.12 -27.11
C ILE A 32 55.57 -66.74 -26.53
N THR A 33 55.80 -66.60 -25.22
CA THR A 33 57.07 -66.99 -24.59
C THR A 33 57.07 -68.43 -24.07
N LYS A 34 55.88 -69.05 -23.94
CA LYS A 34 55.63 -70.35 -23.27
C LYS A 34 56.11 -70.41 -21.81
N PHE A 35 56.48 -69.28 -21.22
CA PHE A 35 56.92 -69.20 -19.84
C PHE A 35 55.73 -69.03 -18.92
N SER A 36 55.51 -69.99 -18.02
CA SER A 36 54.51 -69.92 -16.96
C SER A 36 55.16 -70.15 -15.61
N LEU A 37 54.79 -69.35 -14.61
CA LEU A 37 55.32 -69.47 -13.25
C LEU A 37 54.65 -70.61 -12.47
N VAL A 38 53.39 -70.92 -12.83
CA VAL A 38 52.54 -71.94 -12.22
C VAL A 38 51.78 -72.64 -13.35
N THR A 39 51.85 -73.97 -13.40
CA THR A 39 51.06 -74.79 -14.32
C THR A 39 49.68 -75.07 -13.72
N VAL A 40 48.65 -74.78 -14.49
CA VAL A 40 47.26 -74.82 -14.04
C VAL A 40 46.54 -76.03 -14.66
N THR A 41 45.72 -76.72 -13.86
CA THR A 41 44.95 -77.89 -14.31
C THR A 41 43.61 -77.48 -14.92
N GLU A 42 43.05 -78.30 -15.82
CA GLU A 42 41.72 -78.07 -16.41
C GLU A 42 40.64 -77.87 -15.33
N SER A 43 40.69 -78.67 -14.26
CA SER A 43 39.76 -78.55 -13.13
C SER A 43 39.79 -77.15 -12.49
N TYR A 44 40.96 -76.50 -12.42
CA TYR A 44 41.07 -75.15 -11.84
C TYR A 44 40.38 -74.10 -12.71
N MET A 45 40.44 -74.25 -14.03
CA MET A 45 39.76 -73.35 -14.98
C MET A 45 38.24 -73.49 -14.88
N ASP A 46 37.73 -74.72 -14.76
CA ASP A 46 36.32 -74.97 -14.52
C ASP A 46 35.84 -74.36 -13.20
N TYR A 47 36.67 -74.41 -12.15
CA TYR A 47 36.35 -73.76 -10.88
C TYR A 47 36.33 -72.23 -10.97
N ILE A 48 37.28 -71.60 -11.66
CA ILE A 48 37.25 -70.13 -11.87
C ILE A 48 36.04 -69.73 -12.71
N TYR A 49 35.76 -70.47 -13.79
CA TYR A 49 34.60 -70.22 -14.63
C TYR A 49 33.29 -70.35 -13.85
N SER A 50 33.14 -71.41 -13.07
CA SER A 50 32.01 -71.63 -12.18
C SER A 50 31.88 -70.51 -11.14
N ALA A 51 32.99 -70.04 -10.57
CA ALA A 51 33.00 -68.90 -9.65
C ALA A 51 32.56 -67.60 -10.34
N ILE A 52 32.99 -67.33 -11.58
CA ILE A 52 32.55 -66.16 -12.35
C ILE A 52 31.05 -66.20 -12.57
N ILE A 53 30.51 -67.34 -13.03
CA ILE A 53 29.06 -67.51 -13.23
C ILE A 53 28.32 -67.30 -11.92
N THR A 54 28.79 -67.94 -10.84
CA THR A 54 28.14 -67.87 -9.53
C THR A 54 28.07 -66.44 -9.02
N ILE A 55 29.18 -65.69 -9.08
CA ILE A 55 29.24 -64.31 -8.60
C ILE A 55 28.47 -63.36 -9.52
N ALA A 56 28.53 -63.56 -10.85
CA ALA A 56 27.74 -62.77 -11.80
C ALA A 56 26.23 -62.96 -11.60
N ILE A 57 25.78 -64.18 -11.22
CA ILE A 57 24.37 -64.47 -10.92
C ILE A 57 23.96 -63.93 -9.54
N LEU A 58 24.91 -63.83 -8.59
CA LEU A 58 24.66 -63.32 -7.24
C LEU A 58 24.05 -61.90 -7.25
N SER A 59 24.32 -61.10 -8.28
CA SER A 59 23.67 -59.82 -8.55
C SER A 59 22.14 -59.89 -8.52
N PHE A 60 21.56 -60.87 -9.22
CA PHE A 60 20.11 -61.08 -9.31
C PHE A 60 19.55 -61.53 -7.97
N SER A 61 20.29 -62.36 -7.23
CA SER A 61 19.92 -62.80 -5.89
C SER A 61 19.91 -61.64 -4.89
N ILE A 62 20.90 -60.74 -4.95
CA ILE A 62 20.94 -59.53 -4.11
C ILE A 62 19.73 -58.65 -4.44
N ILE A 63 19.45 -58.38 -5.72
CA ILE A 63 18.29 -57.58 -6.15
C ILE A 63 16.98 -58.19 -5.67
N ALA A 64 16.82 -59.51 -5.78
CA ALA A 64 15.63 -60.22 -5.34
C ALA A 64 15.47 -60.16 -3.80
N LEU A 65 16.56 -60.28 -3.04
CA LEU A 65 16.55 -60.29 -1.58
C LEU A 65 16.13 -58.93 -1.01
N ILE A 66 16.52 -57.84 -1.65
CA ILE A 66 16.16 -56.47 -1.24
C ILE A 66 14.90 -55.93 -1.93
N ALA A 67 14.26 -56.71 -2.81
CA ALA A 67 13.06 -56.26 -3.55
C ALA A 67 11.92 -55.85 -2.61
N GLY A 68 11.79 -56.51 -1.45
CA GLY A 68 10.83 -56.13 -0.41
C GLY A 68 11.13 -54.80 0.27
N MET A 69 12.37 -54.30 0.22
CA MET A 69 12.74 -52.99 0.77
C MET A 69 12.54 -51.87 -0.25
N PHE A 70 12.40 -52.18 -1.55
CA PHE A 70 12.08 -51.18 -2.57
C PHE A 70 10.70 -50.54 -2.41
N SER A 71 9.80 -51.15 -1.63
CA SER A 71 8.51 -50.54 -1.28
C SER A 71 8.59 -49.51 -0.15
N ASN A 72 9.70 -49.44 0.59
CA ASN A 72 9.88 -48.42 1.63
C ASN A 72 9.83 -47.03 1.00
N THR A 73 9.09 -46.13 1.64
CA THR A 73 8.86 -44.78 1.12
C THR A 73 9.71 -43.79 1.90
N TYR A 74 10.48 -42.97 1.18
CA TYR A 74 11.32 -41.90 1.68
C TYR A 74 10.93 -40.61 0.96
N TYR A 75 10.53 -39.59 1.72
CA TYR A 75 10.11 -38.30 1.17
C TYR A 75 8.99 -38.38 0.11
N GLY A 76 8.08 -39.37 0.24
CA GLY A 76 7.02 -39.66 -0.73
C GLY A 76 7.45 -40.51 -1.94
N TYR A 77 8.73 -40.85 -2.07
CA TYR A 77 9.25 -41.75 -3.11
C TYR A 77 9.48 -43.15 -2.59
N LYS A 78 9.12 -44.16 -3.38
CA LYS A 78 9.57 -45.52 -3.10
C LYS A 78 11.08 -45.59 -3.33
N LEU A 79 11.80 -46.32 -2.49
CA LEU A 79 13.24 -46.54 -2.65
C LEU A 79 13.57 -47.09 -4.06
N GLY A 80 12.70 -47.94 -4.60
CA GLY A 80 12.81 -48.44 -5.97
C GLY A 80 12.73 -47.35 -7.05
N GLU A 81 12.01 -46.25 -6.80
CA GLU A 81 11.97 -45.07 -7.68
C GLU A 81 13.26 -44.25 -7.55
N ILE A 82 13.72 -43.99 -6.33
CA ILE A 82 14.96 -43.22 -6.05
C ILE A 82 16.17 -43.87 -6.73
N ILE A 83 16.28 -45.19 -6.66
CA ILE A 83 17.39 -45.93 -7.27
C ILE A 83 17.40 -45.80 -8.80
N GLN A 84 16.25 -45.52 -9.42
CA GLN A 84 16.12 -45.34 -10.88
C GLN A 84 16.36 -43.91 -11.35
N PHE A 85 16.55 -42.94 -10.44
CA PHE A 85 16.90 -41.57 -10.82
C PHE A 85 18.20 -41.54 -11.62
N LYS A 86 18.31 -40.60 -12.56
CA LYS A 86 19.45 -40.52 -13.50
C LYS A 86 20.80 -40.35 -12.78
N GLU A 87 20.80 -39.61 -11.68
CA GLU A 87 21.97 -39.31 -10.84
C GLU A 87 22.25 -40.41 -9.80
N SER A 88 21.41 -41.46 -9.73
CA SER A 88 21.64 -42.61 -8.87
C SER A 88 22.95 -43.32 -9.25
N PRO A 89 23.82 -43.66 -8.28
CA PRO A 89 25.04 -44.42 -8.52
C PRO A 89 24.76 -45.89 -8.88
N VAL A 90 23.50 -46.31 -8.90
CA VAL A 90 23.06 -47.67 -9.21
C VAL A 90 22.25 -47.67 -10.51
N ASN A 91 22.68 -48.45 -11.50
CA ASN A 91 21.96 -48.60 -12.77
C ASN A 91 21.77 -50.08 -13.08
N PHE A 92 20.65 -50.65 -12.63
CA PHE A 92 20.37 -52.09 -12.77
C PHE A 92 20.48 -52.57 -14.22
N LYS A 93 20.06 -51.78 -15.22
CA LYS A 93 20.17 -52.16 -16.65
C LYS A 93 21.63 -52.36 -17.07
N LYS A 94 22.51 -51.42 -16.71
CA LYS A 94 23.95 -51.53 -17.00
C LYS A 94 24.58 -52.70 -16.25
N TYR A 95 24.22 -52.91 -14.99
CA TYR A 95 24.76 -54.01 -14.19
C TYR A 95 24.36 -55.37 -14.74
N ILE A 96 23.07 -55.59 -15.02
CA ILE A 96 22.56 -56.82 -15.64
C ILE A 96 23.28 -57.10 -16.95
N PHE A 97 23.49 -56.07 -17.79
CA PHE A 97 24.24 -56.19 -19.03
C PHE A 97 25.69 -56.63 -18.78
N TRP A 98 26.39 -56.01 -17.83
CA TRP A 98 27.77 -56.38 -17.47
C TRP A 98 27.86 -57.81 -16.93
N SER A 99 26.94 -58.24 -16.07
CA SER A 99 26.94 -59.61 -15.53
C SER A 99 26.72 -60.65 -16.65
N PHE A 100 25.78 -60.40 -17.58
CA PHE A 100 25.61 -61.27 -18.76
C PHE A 100 26.81 -61.23 -19.73
N ALA A 101 27.39 -60.05 -19.96
CA ALA A 101 28.56 -59.90 -20.81
C ALA A 101 29.78 -60.63 -20.22
N SER A 102 29.98 -60.57 -18.91
CA SER A 102 31.04 -61.30 -18.20
C SER A 102 30.85 -62.81 -18.29
N ILE A 103 29.61 -63.32 -18.17
CA ILE A 103 29.31 -64.74 -18.37
C ILE A 103 29.64 -65.16 -19.80
N ALA A 104 29.12 -64.44 -20.80
CA ALA A 104 29.38 -64.75 -22.22
C ALA A 104 30.88 -64.70 -22.55
N PHE A 105 31.60 -63.70 -22.04
CA PHE A 105 33.03 -63.56 -22.24
C PHE A 105 33.82 -64.66 -21.54
N ALA A 106 33.43 -65.06 -20.32
CA ALA A 106 34.04 -66.20 -19.63
C ALA A 106 33.83 -67.51 -20.40
N THR A 107 32.65 -67.72 -20.99
CA THR A 107 32.35 -68.91 -21.81
C THR A 107 33.22 -68.94 -23.08
N ILE A 108 33.40 -67.79 -23.73
CA ILE A 108 34.27 -67.67 -24.91
C ILE A 108 35.72 -67.96 -24.53
N LEU A 109 36.22 -67.41 -23.40
CA LEU A 109 37.59 -67.64 -22.94
C LEU A 109 37.83 -69.09 -22.55
N LEU A 110 36.86 -69.75 -21.91
CA LEU A 110 36.95 -71.18 -21.59
C LEU A 110 37.02 -72.04 -22.86
N PHE A 111 36.28 -71.66 -23.91
CA PHE A 111 36.35 -72.36 -25.20
C PHE A 111 37.65 -72.05 -25.97
N ALA A 112 38.17 -70.82 -25.87
CA ALA A 112 39.44 -70.43 -26.47
C ALA A 112 40.64 -71.14 -25.80
N GLU A 113 40.52 -71.49 -24.52
CA GLU A 113 41.54 -72.22 -23.75
C GLU A 113 42.01 -73.50 -24.46
N PHE A 114 41.11 -74.21 -25.14
CA PHE A 114 41.45 -75.43 -25.87
C PHE A 114 42.58 -75.23 -26.91
N ASN A 115 42.82 -73.99 -27.35
CA ASN A 115 43.86 -73.64 -28.31
C ASN A 115 44.89 -72.60 -27.80
N LEU A 116 44.57 -71.79 -26.78
CA LEU A 116 45.39 -70.67 -26.30
C LEU A 116 45.27 -70.52 -24.77
N CYS A 117 46.37 -70.31 -24.04
CA CYS A 117 46.30 -70.07 -22.59
C CYS A 117 45.59 -68.73 -22.28
N CYS A 118 44.48 -68.79 -21.55
CA CYS A 118 43.57 -67.71 -21.17
C CYS A 118 43.38 -67.60 -19.65
N VAL A 119 44.23 -68.30 -18.87
CA VAL A 119 44.13 -68.45 -17.42
C VAL A 119 44.16 -67.10 -16.68
N ASN A 120 45.05 -66.18 -17.08
CA ASN A 120 45.18 -64.90 -16.40
C ASN A 120 44.01 -63.97 -16.73
N THR A 121 43.51 -64.01 -17.97
CA THR A 121 42.32 -63.25 -18.39
C THR A 121 41.08 -63.73 -17.65
N LEU A 122 40.89 -65.05 -17.53
CA LEU A 122 39.77 -65.62 -16.78
C LEU A 122 39.85 -65.24 -15.29
N THR A 123 41.04 -65.31 -14.69
CA THR A 123 41.26 -64.91 -13.29
C THR A 123 41.03 -63.41 -13.08
N MET A 124 41.51 -62.56 -14.00
CA MET A 124 41.28 -61.11 -13.92
C MET A 124 39.83 -60.74 -14.19
N LEU A 125 39.12 -61.49 -15.03
CA LEU A 125 37.67 -61.36 -15.21
C LEU A 125 36.92 -61.68 -13.92
N LEU A 126 37.31 -62.71 -13.17
CA LEU A 126 36.77 -63.00 -11.84
C LEU A 126 36.95 -61.82 -10.87
N PHE A 127 38.14 -61.25 -10.79
CA PHE A 127 38.38 -60.06 -9.96
C PHE A 127 37.56 -58.84 -10.40
N ALA A 128 37.41 -58.64 -11.71
CA ALA A 128 36.59 -57.56 -12.26
C ALA A 128 35.11 -57.72 -11.88
N VAL A 129 34.57 -58.95 -11.97
CA VAL A 129 33.19 -59.26 -11.57
C VAL A 129 33.01 -59.07 -10.07
N ILE A 130 33.91 -59.56 -9.22
CA ILE A 130 33.88 -59.34 -7.76
C ILE A 130 33.87 -57.85 -7.43
N PHE A 131 34.71 -57.05 -8.10
CA PHE A 131 34.77 -55.60 -7.89
C PHE A 131 33.46 -54.90 -8.29
N LEU A 132 32.88 -55.26 -9.43
CA LEU A 132 31.62 -54.68 -9.92
C LEU A 132 30.45 -55.01 -8.98
N GLU A 133 30.32 -56.27 -8.58
CA GLU A 133 29.27 -56.74 -7.66
C GLU A 133 29.44 -56.14 -6.27
N GLY A 134 30.66 -56.11 -5.73
CA GLY A 134 30.95 -55.50 -4.43
C GLY A 134 30.64 -54.01 -4.41
N LYS A 135 30.98 -53.28 -5.47
CA LYS A 135 30.67 -51.83 -5.58
C LYS A 135 29.16 -51.59 -5.71
N MET A 136 28.45 -52.44 -6.45
CA MET A 136 26.99 -52.36 -6.57
C MET A 136 26.31 -52.60 -5.22
N ALA A 137 26.66 -53.68 -4.52
CA ALA A 137 26.13 -54.00 -3.21
C ALA A 137 26.41 -52.87 -2.20
N TYR A 138 27.62 -52.30 -2.22
CA TYR A 138 27.97 -51.15 -1.38
C TYR A 138 27.14 -49.91 -1.69
N ASN A 139 26.95 -49.57 -2.96
CA ASN A 139 26.15 -48.41 -3.36
C ASN A 139 24.68 -48.57 -2.94
N ILE A 140 24.12 -49.78 -3.11
CA ILE A 140 22.74 -50.07 -2.70
C ILE A 140 22.60 -50.01 -1.18
N TYR A 141 23.51 -50.65 -0.44
CA TYR A 141 23.56 -50.57 1.03
C TYR A 141 23.63 -49.12 1.52
N LYS A 142 24.47 -48.30 0.87
CA LYS A 142 24.62 -46.89 1.22
C LYS A 142 23.31 -46.11 1.03
N ILE A 143 22.58 -46.32 -0.08
CA ILE A 143 21.28 -45.67 -0.30
C ILE A 143 20.25 -46.15 0.73
N MET A 144 20.28 -47.45 1.09
CA MET A 144 19.32 -48.04 2.03
C MET A 144 19.49 -47.59 3.49
N VAL A 145 20.72 -47.29 3.91
CA VAL A 145 21.05 -47.01 5.32
C VAL A 145 21.26 -45.53 5.59
N ASP A 146 21.69 -44.75 4.59
CA ASP A 146 22.00 -43.33 4.73
C ASP A 146 20.90 -42.47 4.10
N GLU A 147 19.95 -42.01 4.92
CA GLU A 147 18.84 -41.16 4.48
C GLU A 147 19.31 -39.84 3.84
N SER A 148 20.50 -39.34 4.21
CA SER A 148 21.10 -38.14 3.61
C SER A 148 21.48 -38.37 2.14
N VAL A 149 21.77 -39.62 1.76
CA VAL A 149 22.04 -40.00 0.37
C VAL A 149 20.74 -40.03 -0.43
N CYS A 150 19.66 -40.58 0.15
CA CYS A 150 18.33 -40.51 -0.46
C CYS A 150 17.90 -39.07 -0.69
N TYR A 151 18.04 -38.20 0.32
CA TYR A 151 17.74 -36.78 0.25
C TYR A 151 18.49 -36.08 -0.91
N LYS A 152 19.82 -36.26 -0.99
CA LYS A 152 20.65 -35.69 -2.06
C LYS A 152 20.26 -36.17 -3.45
N LEU A 153 19.85 -37.43 -3.58
CA LEU A 153 19.38 -38.00 -4.84
C LEU A 153 18.05 -37.38 -5.28
N VAL A 154 17.12 -37.10 -4.36
CA VAL A 154 15.86 -36.41 -4.65
C VAL A 154 16.13 -34.96 -5.11
N ILE A 155 16.98 -34.19 -4.40
CA ILE A 155 17.36 -32.83 -4.85
C ILE A 155 17.99 -32.86 -6.24
N SER A 156 18.91 -33.81 -6.47
CA SER A 156 19.58 -33.95 -7.76
C SER A 156 18.62 -34.37 -8.86
N HIS A 157 17.56 -35.10 -8.53
CA HIS A 157 16.49 -35.43 -9.48
C HIS A 157 15.74 -34.18 -9.94
N TYR A 158 15.41 -33.23 -9.05
CA TYR A 158 14.76 -31.98 -9.44
C TYR A 158 15.60 -31.14 -10.41
N LYS A 159 16.94 -31.16 -10.27
CA LYS A 159 17.86 -30.51 -11.23
C LYS A 159 17.80 -31.09 -12.64
N THR A 160 17.22 -32.28 -12.81
CA THR A 160 17.05 -32.92 -14.12
C THR A 160 15.71 -32.63 -14.78
N PHE A 161 14.83 -31.84 -14.14
CA PHE A 161 13.53 -31.51 -14.70
C PHE A 161 13.67 -30.61 -15.94
N PRO A 162 12.84 -30.83 -16.97
CA PRO A 162 12.93 -30.06 -18.21
C PRO A 162 12.60 -28.58 -17.97
N GLN A 163 13.36 -27.69 -18.63
CA GLN A 163 13.18 -26.24 -18.53
C GLN A 163 12.12 -25.66 -19.48
N ASN A 164 11.51 -26.51 -20.32
CA ASN A 164 10.49 -26.08 -21.27
C ASN A 164 9.12 -26.26 -20.62
N GLY A 165 8.31 -25.19 -20.56
CA GLY A 165 7.04 -25.07 -19.82
C GLY A 165 5.86 -25.97 -20.25
N GLU A 166 6.11 -27.19 -20.75
CA GLU A 166 5.08 -28.14 -21.20
C GLU A 166 4.64 -29.16 -20.14
N ASP A 167 5.11 -29.07 -18.88
CA ASP A 167 4.97 -30.17 -17.91
C ASP A 167 4.24 -29.81 -16.60
N TYR A 168 3.15 -29.04 -16.68
CA TYR A 168 2.26 -28.72 -15.54
C TYR A 168 1.90 -29.96 -14.69
N ASN A 169 1.55 -31.06 -15.36
CA ASN A 169 1.12 -32.29 -14.69
C ASN A 169 2.25 -32.98 -13.93
N LEU A 170 3.50 -32.82 -14.37
CA LEU A 170 4.67 -33.35 -13.68
C LEU A 170 4.85 -32.62 -12.34
N TYR A 171 4.93 -31.29 -12.37
CA TYR A 171 5.08 -30.49 -11.14
C TYR A 171 3.93 -30.68 -10.18
N LYS A 172 2.68 -30.70 -10.68
CA LYS A 172 1.49 -30.97 -9.85
C LYS A 172 1.59 -32.31 -9.11
N LYS A 173 2.03 -33.37 -9.80
CA LYS A 173 2.20 -34.70 -9.20
C LYS A 173 3.29 -34.73 -8.14
N GLU A 174 4.37 -33.98 -8.33
CA GLU A 174 5.43 -33.87 -7.33
C GLU A 174 4.98 -33.07 -6.10
N ILE A 175 4.24 -31.98 -6.30
CA ILE A 175 3.57 -31.24 -5.22
C ILE A 175 2.68 -32.18 -4.40
N GLU A 176 1.77 -32.91 -5.06
CA GLU A 176 0.88 -33.87 -4.38
C GLU A 176 1.64 -34.90 -3.54
N ARG A 177 2.74 -35.42 -4.10
CA ARG A 177 3.58 -36.41 -3.44
C ARG A 177 4.26 -35.84 -2.19
N LEU A 178 4.86 -34.65 -2.30
CA LEU A 178 5.56 -34.00 -1.20
C LEU A 178 4.58 -33.59 -0.10
N PHE A 179 3.43 -32.99 -0.44
CA PHE A 179 2.42 -32.64 0.56
C PHE A 179 1.78 -33.86 1.22
N PHE A 180 1.63 -34.97 0.49
CA PHE A 180 1.21 -36.23 1.11
C PHE A 180 2.23 -36.72 2.13
N ALA A 181 3.53 -36.67 1.81
CA ALA A 181 4.60 -37.02 2.75
C ALA A 181 4.64 -36.05 3.95
N LEU A 182 4.53 -34.74 3.70
CA LEU A 182 4.48 -33.71 4.73
C LEU A 182 3.36 -34.00 5.74
N LYS A 183 2.15 -34.28 5.25
CA LYS A 183 0.99 -34.66 6.09
C LYS A 183 1.25 -35.91 6.93
N GLN A 184 2.04 -36.87 6.45
CA GLN A 184 2.42 -38.06 7.23
C GLN A 184 3.42 -37.70 8.34
N TYR A 185 4.45 -36.92 8.04
CA TYR A 185 5.44 -36.51 9.04
C TYR A 185 4.84 -35.59 10.11
N ILE A 186 3.93 -34.68 9.73
CA ILE A 186 3.17 -33.86 10.69
C ILE A 186 2.36 -34.75 11.63
N LYS A 187 1.63 -35.75 11.10
CA LYS A 187 0.86 -36.70 11.92
C LYS A 187 1.73 -37.57 12.83
N ALA A 188 2.94 -37.90 12.39
CA ALA A 188 3.92 -38.64 13.18
C ALA A 188 4.66 -37.76 14.22
N ASN A 189 4.45 -36.44 14.18
CA ASN A 189 5.19 -35.45 14.96
C ASN A 189 6.72 -35.52 14.74
N ASP A 190 7.14 -35.81 13.50
CA ASP A 190 8.54 -35.92 13.10
C ASP A 190 9.04 -34.59 12.54
N SER A 191 9.80 -33.85 13.37
CA SER A 191 10.34 -32.55 13.00
C SER A 191 11.41 -32.62 11.92
N GLU A 192 12.24 -33.68 11.90
CA GLU A 192 13.33 -33.83 10.93
C GLU A 192 12.76 -34.16 9.55
N GLY A 193 11.85 -35.14 9.48
CA GLY A 193 11.13 -35.49 8.26
C GLY A 193 10.34 -34.29 7.70
N LYS A 194 9.63 -33.54 8.56
CA LYS A 194 8.95 -32.30 8.17
C LYS A 194 9.93 -31.29 7.56
N ASN A 195 11.01 -30.95 8.26
CA ASN A 195 12.01 -29.96 7.80
C ASN A 195 12.61 -30.35 6.44
N ASN A 196 12.91 -31.63 6.24
CA ASN A 196 13.44 -32.14 4.98
C ASN A 196 12.42 -31.96 3.84
N ILE A 197 11.12 -32.21 4.08
CA ILE A 197 10.09 -31.96 3.05
C ILE A 197 9.92 -30.47 2.77
N ILE A 198 9.91 -29.61 3.79
CA ILE A 198 9.83 -28.14 3.61
C ILE A 198 10.99 -27.63 2.74
N GLU A 199 12.21 -28.15 2.94
CA GLU A 199 13.36 -27.81 2.11
C GLU A 199 13.23 -28.33 0.67
N LEU A 200 12.73 -29.56 0.48
CA LEU A 200 12.44 -30.08 -0.85
C LEU A 200 11.35 -29.28 -1.58
N LEU A 201 10.35 -28.77 -0.85
CA LEU A 201 9.31 -27.88 -1.40
C LEU A 201 9.90 -26.53 -1.82
N SER A 202 10.78 -25.94 -1.02
CA SER A 202 11.48 -24.68 -1.34
C SER A 202 12.40 -24.81 -2.57
N GLU A 203 13.15 -25.92 -2.66
CA GLU A 203 13.98 -26.23 -3.85
C GLU A 203 13.15 -26.50 -5.11
N LEU A 204 11.96 -27.11 -4.96
CA LEU A 204 11.03 -27.31 -6.06
C LEU A 204 10.48 -25.96 -6.53
N ASP A 205 10.08 -25.09 -5.60
CA ASP A 205 9.56 -23.75 -5.87
C ASP A 205 10.55 -22.88 -6.67
N GLU A 206 11.84 -22.86 -6.29
CA GLU A 206 12.90 -22.14 -7.03
C GLU A 206 12.93 -22.53 -8.53
N LYS A 207 12.65 -23.80 -8.85
CA LYS A 207 12.62 -24.29 -10.23
C LYS A 207 11.30 -23.98 -10.93
N MET A 208 10.20 -23.94 -10.20
CA MET A 208 8.88 -23.60 -10.74
C MET A 208 8.84 -22.16 -11.24
N VAL A 209 9.42 -21.22 -10.49
CA VAL A 209 9.57 -19.80 -10.87
C VAL A 209 10.25 -19.65 -12.23
N VAL A 210 11.32 -20.42 -12.47
CA VAL A 210 12.13 -20.33 -13.69
C VAL A 210 11.43 -20.93 -14.92
N VAL A 211 10.55 -21.93 -14.74
CA VAL A 211 10.02 -22.76 -15.83
C VAL A 211 8.59 -22.38 -16.24
N LEU A 212 7.78 -21.85 -15.33
CA LEU A 212 6.34 -21.68 -15.53
C LEU A 212 5.91 -20.21 -15.72
N GLY A 213 6.82 -19.25 -15.56
CA GLY A 213 6.50 -17.82 -15.56
C GLY A 213 5.40 -17.47 -14.54
N ASP A 214 4.68 -16.37 -14.77
CA ASP A 214 3.55 -15.91 -13.91
C ASP A 214 2.27 -16.77 -14.02
N SER A 215 2.37 -18.04 -14.45
CA SER A 215 1.18 -18.88 -14.57
C SER A 215 0.58 -19.20 -13.19
N ASN A 216 -0.55 -18.55 -12.90
CA ASN A 216 -1.21 -18.53 -11.59
C ASN A 216 -1.69 -19.91 -11.10
N GLU A 217 -2.02 -20.85 -12.00
CA GLU A 217 -2.74 -22.08 -11.63
C GLU A 217 -1.95 -23.06 -10.74
N ILE A 218 -0.64 -23.23 -10.96
CA ILE A 218 0.14 -24.16 -10.13
C ILE A 218 0.45 -23.54 -8.77
N TYR A 219 0.69 -22.23 -8.72
CA TYR A 219 0.85 -21.52 -7.45
C TYR A 219 -0.42 -21.57 -6.60
N GLN A 220 -1.60 -21.34 -7.21
CA GLN A 220 -2.87 -21.52 -6.50
C GLN A 220 -3.05 -22.96 -6.00
N TYR A 221 -2.63 -23.96 -6.78
CA TYR A 221 -2.67 -25.35 -6.34
C TYR A 221 -1.72 -25.61 -5.16
N PHE A 222 -0.49 -25.13 -5.25
CA PHE A 222 0.50 -25.23 -4.19
C PHE A 222 0.00 -24.56 -2.89
N TYR A 223 -0.49 -23.32 -3.00
CA TYR A 223 -1.12 -22.59 -1.90
C TYR A 223 -2.28 -23.39 -1.28
N SER A 224 -3.15 -23.98 -2.10
CA SER A 224 -4.27 -24.80 -1.60
C SER A 224 -3.79 -26.01 -0.78
N GLN A 225 -2.68 -26.65 -1.17
CA GLN A 225 -2.10 -27.75 -0.42
C GLN A 225 -1.44 -27.28 0.88
N MET A 226 -0.75 -26.14 0.85
CA MET A 226 -0.13 -25.56 2.05
C MET A 226 -1.19 -25.13 3.08
N LYS A 227 -2.29 -24.53 2.62
CA LYS A 227 -3.45 -24.17 3.43
C LYS A 227 -4.02 -25.34 4.23
N GLU A 228 -3.99 -26.55 3.68
CA GLU A 228 -4.43 -27.77 4.39
C GLU A 228 -3.45 -28.22 5.49
N CYS A 229 -2.19 -27.76 5.47
CA CYS A 229 -1.14 -28.22 6.38
C CYS A 229 -0.82 -27.22 7.51
N VAL A 230 -0.92 -25.90 7.27
CA VAL A 230 -0.48 -24.85 8.21
C VAL A 230 -1.10 -24.97 9.60
N TYR A 231 -2.37 -25.36 9.69
CA TYR A 231 -3.03 -25.58 10.98
C TYR A 231 -2.38 -26.72 11.77
N ASP A 232 -2.15 -27.86 11.14
CA ASP A 232 -1.54 -29.01 11.81
C ASP A 232 -0.07 -28.76 12.13
N ILE A 233 0.66 -28.02 11.29
CA ILE A 233 2.04 -27.58 11.57
C ILE A 233 2.05 -26.72 12.84
N SER A 234 1.19 -25.70 12.89
CA SER A 234 1.14 -24.78 14.05
C SER A 234 0.73 -25.48 15.35
N ASN A 235 -0.15 -26.48 15.29
CA ASN A 235 -0.58 -27.26 16.46
C ASN A 235 0.47 -28.25 16.96
N ASN A 236 1.20 -28.90 16.06
CA ASN A 236 2.13 -29.97 16.43
C ASN A 236 3.53 -29.45 16.74
N PHE A 237 3.99 -28.42 16.03
CA PHE A 237 5.36 -27.88 16.13
C PHE A 237 5.43 -26.46 16.69
N GLY A 238 4.34 -25.69 16.62
CA GLY A 238 4.27 -24.32 17.11
C GLY A 238 4.00 -23.29 16.02
N TYR A 239 3.44 -22.15 16.43
CA TYR A 239 3.08 -21.04 15.56
C TYR A 239 4.31 -20.36 14.95
N ASN A 240 5.38 -20.13 15.72
CA ASN A 240 6.60 -19.52 15.18
C ASN A 240 7.30 -20.45 14.17
N GLU A 241 7.31 -21.76 14.43
CA GLU A 241 7.80 -22.76 13.46
C GLU A 241 6.97 -22.76 12.17
N MET A 242 5.64 -22.64 12.27
CA MET A 242 4.78 -22.49 11.10
C MET A 242 5.12 -21.23 10.29
N ILE A 243 5.38 -20.09 10.95
CA ILE A 243 5.82 -18.86 10.27
C ILE A 243 7.13 -19.12 9.51
N ARG A 244 8.13 -19.73 10.16
CA ARG A 244 9.42 -20.04 9.53
C ARG A 244 9.27 -20.97 8.32
N ASP A 245 8.47 -22.02 8.46
CA ASP A 245 8.21 -22.97 7.38
C ASP A 245 7.55 -22.28 6.17
N VAL A 246 6.58 -21.40 6.42
CA VAL A 246 5.92 -20.60 5.37
C VAL A 246 6.93 -19.64 4.72
N ILE A 247 7.74 -18.91 5.49
CA ILE A 247 8.76 -18.01 4.92
C ILE A 247 9.75 -18.79 4.05
N LYS A 248 10.25 -19.93 4.53
CA LYS A 248 11.22 -20.76 3.80
C LYS A 248 10.66 -21.30 2.49
N ILE A 249 9.38 -21.62 2.44
CA ILE A 249 8.72 -22.08 1.21
C ILE A 249 8.51 -20.92 0.24
N TYR A 250 8.10 -19.75 0.73
CA TYR A 250 7.72 -18.61 -0.09
C TYR A 250 8.86 -17.60 -0.32
N SER A 251 10.10 -17.94 0.05
CA SER A 251 11.26 -17.03 -0.05
C SER A 251 11.59 -16.66 -1.50
N ASN A 252 11.24 -17.50 -2.47
CA ASN A 252 11.51 -17.28 -3.88
C ASN A 252 10.33 -16.65 -4.64
N LEU A 253 9.21 -16.37 -3.96
CA LEU A 253 7.98 -15.79 -4.51
C LEU A 253 7.62 -14.44 -3.87
N PRO A 254 8.40 -13.37 -4.15
CA PRO A 254 8.19 -12.07 -3.53
C PRO A 254 6.82 -11.42 -3.83
N GLU A 255 6.11 -11.82 -4.88
CA GLU A 255 4.80 -11.24 -5.25
C GLU A 255 3.58 -11.87 -4.53
N SER A 256 3.78 -12.83 -3.61
CA SER A 256 2.70 -13.61 -2.95
C SER A 256 2.26 -13.09 -1.56
N ARG A 257 2.50 -11.82 -1.25
CA ARG A 257 2.28 -11.23 0.11
C ARG A 257 0.89 -11.52 0.70
N TYR A 258 -0.17 -11.36 -0.09
CA TYR A 258 -1.54 -11.61 0.39
C TYR A 258 -1.77 -13.08 0.75
N GLU A 259 -1.24 -14.00 -0.05
CA GLU A 259 -1.34 -15.44 0.19
C GLU A 259 -0.59 -15.84 1.45
N ARG A 260 0.61 -15.28 1.66
CA ARG A 260 1.42 -15.52 2.85
C ARG A 260 0.72 -15.08 4.14
N ILE A 261 0.13 -13.88 4.14
CA ILE A 261 -0.66 -13.37 5.26
C ILE A 261 -1.85 -14.30 5.57
N ASP A 262 -2.55 -14.78 4.54
CA ASP A 262 -3.68 -15.70 4.73
C ASP A 262 -3.25 -17.01 5.41
N LEU A 263 -2.07 -17.54 5.06
CA LEU A 263 -1.49 -18.74 5.68
C LEU A 263 -1.23 -18.54 7.19
N TYR A 264 -0.67 -17.40 7.59
CA TYR A 264 -0.44 -17.08 9.00
C TYR A 264 -1.74 -17.01 9.80
N VAL A 265 -2.81 -16.51 9.18
CA VAL A 265 -4.08 -16.24 9.86
C VAL A 265 -4.96 -17.50 9.97
N ILE A 266 -4.81 -18.49 9.10
CA ILE A 266 -5.63 -19.73 9.12
C ILE A 266 -5.65 -20.41 10.49
N PRO A 267 -4.50 -20.66 11.17
CA PRO A 267 -4.52 -21.22 12.51
C PRO A 267 -5.28 -20.38 13.54
N LEU A 268 -5.15 -19.04 13.44
CA LEU A 268 -5.84 -18.10 14.32
C LEU A 268 -7.36 -18.12 14.11
N GLN A 269 -7.82 -18.28 12.86
CA GLN A 269 -9.24 -18.40 12.54
C GLN A 269 -9.89 -19.62 13.19
N ASN A 270 -9.17 -20.74 13.21
CA ASN A 270 -9.65 -21.98 13.82
C ASN A 270 -9.82 -21.86 15.35
N MET A 271 -9.11 -20.93 16.00
CA MET A 271 -9.24 -20.68 17.43
C MET A 271 -10.65 -20.27 17.85
N ARG A 272 -11.48 -19.76 16.92
CA ARG A 272 -12.90 -19.43 17.19
C ARG A 272 -13.73 -20.64 17.64
N PHE A 273 -13.29 -21.85 17.29
CA PHE A 273 -13.99 -23.10 17.56
C PHE A 273 -13.32 -23.95 18.65
N TRP A 274 -12.26 -23.45 19.28
CA TRP A 274 -11.52 -24.18 20.29
C TRP A 274 -12.21 -24.11 21.65
N ASP A 275 -12.15 -25.22 22.37
CA ASP A 275 -12.54 -25.31 23.78
C ASP A 275 -11.43 -24.82 24.72
N ASP A 276 -11.73 -24.83 26.02
CA ASP A 276 -10.79 -24.40 27.07
C ASP A 276 -9.48 -25.19 27.04
N GLN A 277 -9.52 -26.50 26.78
CA GLN A 277 -8.33 -27.34 26.79
C GLN A 277 -7.41 -27.00 25.62
N MET A 278 -7.98 -26.83 24.41
CA MET A 278 -7.22 -26.47 23.23
C MET A 278 -6.60 -25.07 23.35
N LEU A 279 -7.35 -24.07 23.82
CA LEU A 279 -6.84 -22.70 23.97
C LEU A 279 -5.71 -22.61 25.00
N VAL A 280 -5.83 -23.31 26.13
CA VAL A 280 -4.79 -23.31 27.17
C VAL A 280 -3.55 -24.10 26.71
N LYS A 281 -3.75 -25.21 26.01
CA LYS A 281 -2.64 -26.05 25.51
C LYS A 281 -1.87 -25.37 24.36
N ASN A 282 -2.59 -24.74 23.43
CA ASN A 282 -2.06 -24.15 22.21
C ASN A 282 -2.18 -22.62 22.22
N ASN A 283 -1.84 -21.97 23.33
CA ASN A 283 -1.90 -20.50 23.40
C ASN A 283 -0.84 -19.88 22.47
N TYR A 284 -1.23 -19.61 21.22
CA TYR A 284 -0.34 -19.03 20.22
C TYR A 284 0.20 -17.66 20.63
N PHE A 285 -0.46 -16.95 21.56
CA PHE A 285 0.01 -15.63 21.97
C PHE A 285 1.41 -15.64 22.58
N ASP A 286 1.74 -16.69 23.34
CA ASP A 286 3.06 -16.79 23.95
C ASP A 286 4.17 -16.89 22.91
N GLN A 287 3.86 -17.39 21.71
CA GLN A 287 4.79 -17.44 20.58
C GLN A 287 4.73 -16.16 19.75
N ILE A 288 3.53 -15.61 19.52
CA ILE A 288 3.32 -14.37 18.75
C ILE A 288 4.09 -13.19 19.35
N LYS A 289 4.12 -13.05 20.69
CA LYS A 289 4.87 -11.98 21.36
C LYS A 289 6.39 -12.12 21.21
N GLU A 290 6.87 -13.31 20.85
CA GLU A 290 8.30 -13.61 20.64
C GLU A 290 8.73 -13.42 19.19
N ILE A 291 7.81 -13.03 18.28
CA ILE A 291 8.14 -12.77 16.87
C ILE A 291 9.20 -11.67 16.73
N ASP A 292 9.25 -10.67 17.63
CA ASP A 292 10.29 -9.62 17.61
C ASP A 292 11.72 -10.18 17.73
N PHE A 293 11.87 -11.39 18.29
CA PHE A 293 13.15 -12.08 18.47
C PHE A 293 13.46 -13.11 17.36
N LEU A 294 12.60 -13.25 16.35
CA LEU A 294 12.87 -14.11 15.21
C LEU A 294 13.89 -13.45 14.28
N GLU A 295 14.90 -14.21 13.87
CA GLU A 295 15.91 -13.78 12.90
C GLU A 295 15.22 -13.38 11.58
N GLU A 296 14.19 -14.12 11.17
CA GLU A 296 13.42 -13.82 9.97
C GLU A 296 12.69 -12.47 10.05
N TYR A 297 12.26 -12.08 11.25
CA TYR A 297 11.72 -10.74 11.45
C TYR A 297 12.86 -9.72 11.45
N GLU A 298 13.96 -9.91 12.20
CA GLU A 298 15.20 -9.09 12.18
C GLU A 298 15.73 -8.78 10.78
N GLU A 299 15.71 -9.77 9.88
CA GLU A 299 16.14 -9.64 8.49
C GLU A 299 15.11 -8.99 7.55
N GLY A 300 13.91 -8.68 8.06
CA GLY A 300 12.83 -8.04 7.27
C GLY A 300 12.09 -9.01 6.34
N LEU A 301 12.17 -10.32 6.58
CA LEU A 301 11.42 -11.34 5.81
C LEU A 301 9.94 -11.37 6.18
N VAL A 302 9.60 -10.92 7.39
CA VAL A 302 8.23 -10.65 7.85
C VAL A 302 8.04 -9.14 7.99
N GLU A 303 7.04 -8.61 7.30
CA GLU A 303 6.74 -7.18 7.35
C GLU A 303 5.81 -6.82 8.52
N ASP A 304 5.91 -5.59 9.02
CA ASP A 304 5.06 -5.07 10.10
C ASP A 304 3.56 -5.19 9.80
N SER A 305 3.14 -5.03 8.54
CA SER A 305 1.74 -5.22 8.14
C SER A 305 1.22 -6.66 8.34
N GLU A 306 2.10 -7.64 8.24
CA GLU A 306 1.75 -9.05 8.42
C GLU A 306 1.55 -9.33 9.91
N ILE A 307 2.43 -8.77 10.74
CA ILE A 307 2.30 -8.80 12.21
C ILE A 307 1.04 -8.05 12.66
N GLU A 308 0.74 -6.90 12.08
CA GLU A 308 -0.47 -6.12 12.36
C GLU A 308 -1.72 -6.99 12.15
N ARG A 309 -1.74 -7.74 11.05
CA ARG A 309 -2.83 -8.66 10.71
C ARG A 309 -2.90 -9.85 11.67
N ILE A 310 -1.76 -10.43 12.05
CA ILE A 310 -1.67 -11.52 13.03
C ILE A 310 -2.25 -11.06 14.38
N PHE A 311 -1.85 -9.88 14.87
CA PHE A 311 -2.35 -9.30 16.11
C PHE A 311 -3.86 -9.10 16.08
N TYR A 312 -4.38 -8.47 15.01
CA TYR A 312 -5.81 -8.26 14.84
C TYR A 312 -6.59 -9.60 14.80
N CYS A 313 -6.15 -10.55 13.97
CA CYS A 313 -6.84 -11.82 13.79
C CYS A 313 -6.80 -12.70 15.04
N PHE A 314 -5.70 -12.71 15.79
CA PHE A 314 -5.64 -13.40 17.07
C PHE A 314 -6.75 -12.89 18.00
N PHE A 315 -6.79 -11.57 18.22
CA PHE A 315 -7.74 -10.96 19.14
C PHE A 315 -9.19 -11.13 18.68
N GLU A 316 -9.46 -10.91 17.39
CA GLU A 316 -10.78 -11.07 16.78
C GLU A 316 -11.35 -12.48 17.00
N ASN A 317 -10.54 -13.51 16.78
CA ASN A 317 -11.01 -14.90 16.88
C ASN A 317 -11.22 -15.35 18.32
N ILE A 318 -10.42 -14.83 19.28
CA ILE A 318 -10.69 -15.02 20.71
C ILE A 318 -12.01 -14.36 21.09
N ILE A 319 -12.24 -13.10 20.70
CA ILE A 319 -13.48 -12.36 20.96
C ILE A 319 -14.70 -13.04 20.33
N LYS A 320 -14.57 -13.57 19.11
CA LYS A 320 -15.66 -14.26 18.41
C LYS A 320 -15.81 -15.74 18.79
N ASN A 321 -14.96 -16.27 19.69
CA ASN A 321 -15.06 -17.65 20.15
C ASN A 321 -16.38 -17.87 20.91
N GLN A 322 -17.08 -18.96 20.54
CA GLN A 322 -18.40 -19.35 21.04
C GLN A 322 -18.38 -20.63 21.88
N VAL A 323 -17.23 -21.31 21.98
CA VAL A 323 -17.07 -22.65 22.57
C VAL A 323 -16.44 -22.58 23.96
N CYS A 324 -15.44 -21.70 24.14
CA CYS A 324 -14.71 -21.59 25.39
C CYS A 324 -15.52 -20.90 26.50
N THR A 325 -15.19 -21.23 27.73
CA THR A 325 -15.79 -20.60 28.90
C THR A 325 -15.36 -19.14 28.98
N LYS A 326 -16.25 -18.33 29.54
CA LYS A 326 -16.00 -16.90 29.75
C LYS A 326 -14.69 -16.64 30.52
N ILE A 327 -14.39 -17.46 31.53
CA ILE A 327 -13.19 -17.30 32.36
C ILE A 327 -11.90 -17.43 31.54
N VAL A 328 -11.80 -18.49 30.72
CA VAL A 328 -10.61 -18.73 29.89
C VAL A 328 -10.47 -17.64 28.83
N LYS A 329 -11.57 -17.26 28.18
CA LYS A 329 -11.62 -16.19 27.20
C LYS A 329 -11.11 -14.86 27.77
N GLU A 330 -11.66 -14.44 28.90
CA GLU A 330 -11.28 -13.20 29.58
C GLU A 330 -9.80 -13.24 29.99
N THR A 331 -9.30 -14.38 30.49
CA THR A 331 -7.88 -14.54 30.86
C THR A 331 -6.94 -14.35 29.67
N ILE A 332 -7.28 -14.92 28.50
CA ILE A 332 -6.46 -14.78 27.28
C ILE A 332 -6.46 -13.33 26.79
N ILE A 333 -7.63 -12.67 26.80
CA ILE A 333 -7.76 -11.25 26.42
C ILE A 333 -6.92 -10.35 27.34
N GLU A 334 -7.01 -10.57 28.66
CA GLU A 334 -6.21 -9.80 29.62
C GLU A 334 -4.72 -10.01 29.42
N ASN A 335 -4.26 -11.25 29.25
CA ASN A 335 -2.84 -11.55 28.99
C ASN A 335 -2.34 -10.93 27.67
N TYR A 336 -3.18 -10.94 26.64
CA TYR A 336 -2.90 -10.32 25.35
C TYR A 336 -2.67 -8.83 25.49
N LEU A 337 -3.65 -8.12 26.08
CA LEU A 337 -3.57 -6.67 26.26
C LEU A 337 -2.48 -6.26 27.26
N TRP A 338 -2.26 -7.06 28.30
CA TRP A 338 -1.17 -6.83 29.25
C TRP A 338 0.20 -6.90 28.57
N SER A 339 0.41 -7.82 27.64
CA SER A 339 1.69 -7.91 26.95
C SER A 339 1.85 -6.81 25.89
N LEU A 340 0.79 -6.50 25.15
CA LEU A 340 0.82 -5.50 24.07
C LEU A 340 1.04 -4.07 24.60
N THR A 341 0.46 -3.74 25.75
CA THR A 341 0.54 -2.40 26.36
C THR A 341 1.85 -2.11 27.10
N LYS A 342 2.82 -3.04 27.06
CA LYS A 342 4.18 -2.82 27.56
C LYS A 342 5.07 -2.06 26.59
N PHE A 343 4.74 -2.09 25.29
CA PHE A 343 5.46 -1.38 24.24
C PHE A 343 6.96 -1.75 24.13
N TYR A 344 7.28 -3.03 24.32
CA TYR A 344 8.65 -3.54 24.34
C TYR A 344 9.28 -3.77 22.95
N TRP A 345 8.47 -3.80 21.88
CA TRP A 345 9.01 -4.03 20.54
C TRP A 345 9.87 -2.84 20.11
N LYS A 346 11.01 -3.14 19.48
CA LYS A 346 11.96 -2.12 19.04
C LYS A 346 11.40 -1.30 17.87
N ASP A 347 11.88 -0.08 17.76
CA ASP A 347 11.56 0.79 16.62
C ASP A 347 12.26 0.24 15.38
N ARG A 348 11.49 -0.17 14.38
CA ARG A 348 11.98 -0.51 13.05
C ARG A 348 11.40 0.47 12.04
N ASN A 349 12.26 0.95 11.14
CA ASN A 349 11.91 1.87 10.05
C ASN A 349 11.46 3.29 10.49
N ASP A 350 11.22 4.15 9.50
CA ASP A 350 10.66 5.50 9.63
C ASP A 350 9.16 5.53 10.03
N LEU A 351 8.61 4.42 10.56
CA LEU A 351 7.22 4.36 11.01
C LEU A 351 7.01 5.28 12.22
N VAL A 352 5.85 5.94 12.27
CA VAL A 352 5.49 6.86 13.36
C VAL A 352 5.37 6.12 14.71
N LEU A 353 5.01 4.82 14.69
CA LEU A 353 4.85 3.98 15.87
C LEU A 353 5.30 2.54 15.64
N PRO A 354 5.84 1.87 16.69
CA PRO A 354 6.13 0.43 16.66
C PRO A 354 4.89 -0.44 16.54
N ILE A 355 5.09 -1.69 16.15
CA ILE A 355 3.99 -2.60 15.80
C ILE A 355 3.12 -3.03 16.99
N ASP A 356 3.67 -3.12 18.20
CA ASP A 356 2.88 -3.38 19.41
C ASP A 356 1.99 -2.19 19.80
N CYS A 357 2.48 -0.96 19.60
CA CYS A 357 1.69 0.27 19.71
C CYS A 357 0.56 0.29 18.68
N ILE A 358 0.85 -0.05 17.42
CA ILE A 358 -0.15 -0.19 16.35
C ILE A 358 -1.18 -1.25 16.71
N GLY A 359 -0.75 -2.41 17.23
CA GLY A 359 -1.65 -3.45 17.71
C GLY A 359 -2.63 -2.94 18.76
N ALA A 360 -2.15 -2.22 19.79
CA ALA A 360 -2.99 -1.66 20.84
C ALA A 360 -3.99 -0.62 20.28
N ILE A 361 -3.53 0.20 19.34
CA ILE A 361 -4.36 1.17 18.62
C ILE A 361 -5.43 0.48 17.77
N ASN A 362 -5.12 -0.63 17.13
CA ASN A 362 -6.10 -1.40 16.37
C ASN A 362 -7.16 -2.03 17.27
N ILE A 363 -6.78 -2.50 18.46
CA ILE A 363 -7.78 -2.96 19.44
C ILE A 363 -8.70 -1.82 19.84
N TRP A 364 -8.13 -0.66 20.15
CA TRP A 364 -8.90 0.55 20.44
C TRP A 364 -9.85 0.93 19.28
N HIS A 365 -9.35 0.96 18.05
CA HIS A 365 -10.12 1.39 16.88
C HIS A 365 -11.27 0.43 16.56
N TYR A 366 -10.98 -0.86 16.43
CA TYR A 366 -11.97 -1.83 15.94
C TYR A 366 -12.89 -2.35 17.04
N PHE A 367 -12.38 -2.53 18.26
CA PHE A 367 -13.13 -3.17 19.34
C PHE A 367 -13.65 -2.21 20.40
N VAL A 368 -13.19 -0.95 20.40
CA VAL A 368 -13.77 0.12 21.22
C VAL A 368 -14.55 1.11 20.36
N LEU A 369 -13.90 1.82 19.44
CA LEU A 369 -14.52 2.94 18.70
C LEU A 369 -15.56 2.51 17.65
N LYS A 370 -15.37 1.35 17.01
CA LYS A 370 -16.27 0.82 15.95
C LYS A 370 -17.20 -0.28 16.44
N ASN A 371 -17.09 -0.71 17.69
CA ASN A 371 -17.85 -1.85 18.20
C ASN A 371 -19.27 -1.44 18.60
N GLU A 372 -20.27 -2.05 17.97
CA GLU A 372 -21.69 -1.83 18.25
C GLU A 372 -22.16 -2.58 19.51
N ASN A 373 -21.45 -3.63 19.93
CA ASN A 373 -21.79 -4.37 21.14
C ASN A 373 -21.26 -3.63 22.38
N VAL A 374 -22.14 -2.85 23.01
CA VAL A 374 -21.84 -2.03 24.21
C VAL A 374 -21.18 -2.82 25.34
N LYS A 375 -21.63 -4.06 25.60
CA LYS A 375 -21.08 -4.88 26.69
C LYS A 375 -19.64 -5.31 26.40
N GLU A 376 -19.40 -5.74 25.17
CA GLU A 376 -18.08 -6.14 24.70
C GLU A 376 -17.13 -4.93 24.63
N ARG A 377 -17.58 -3.82 24.05
CA ARG A 377 -16.89 -2.53 24.01
C ARG A 377 -16.44 -2.09 25.41
N ASN A 378 -17.35 -2.08 26.38
CA ASN A 378 -17.04 -1.65 27.74
C ASN A 378 -16.05 -2.59 28.43
N TYR A 379 -16.18 -3.91 28.22
CA TYR A 379 -15.23 -4.88 28.76
C TYR A 379 -13.81 -4.65 28.21
N ILE A 380 -13.68 -4.55 26.88
CA ILE A 380 -12.38 -4.35 26.21
C ILE A 380 -11.76 -3.01 26.60
N PHE A 381 -12.57 -1.93 26.63
CA PHE A 381 -12.14 -0.63 27.14
C PHE A 381 -11.57 -0.73 28.55
N ASN A 382 -12.29 -1.37 29.48
CA ASN A 382 -11.87 -1.49 30.87
C ASN A 382 -10.55 -2.26 31.00
N VAL A 383 -10.38 -3.35 30.27
CA VAL A 383 -9.14 -4.14 30.29
C VAL A 383 -7.99 -3.33 29.67
N LEU A 384 -8.18 -2.75 28.49
CA LEU A 384 -7.14 -2.00 27.79
C LEU A 384 -6.60 -0.82 28.62
N ILE A 385 -7.48 0.00 29.19
CA ILE A 385 -7.08 1.16 30.00
C ILE A 385 -6.42 0.71 31.32
N LYS A 386 -6.92 -0.38 31.93
CA LYS A 386 -6.30 -0.99 33.12
C LYS A 386 -4.85 -1.38 32.83
N GLU A 387 -4.61 -2.12 31.74
CA GLU A 387 -3.26 -2.61 31.42
C GLU A 387 -2.31 -1.48 30.98
N LEU A 388 -2.82 -0.49 30.22
CA LEU A 388 -2.07 0.74 29.90
C LEU A 388 -1.58 1.45 31.17
N LEU A 389 -2.45 1.59 32.17
CA LEU A 389 -2.08 2.21 33.45
C LEU A 389 -1.02 1.39 34.19
N TYR A 390 -1.18 0.07 34.34
CA TYR A 390 -0.24 -0.73 35.14
C TYR A 390 1.14 -0.82 34.52
N ASN A 391 1.20 -1.08 33.21
CA ASN A 391 2.48 -1.29 32.52
C ASN A 391 3.31 -0.01 32.41
N ASN A 392 2.65 1.15 32.31
CA ASN A 392 3.31 2.43 32.05
C ASN A 392 3.30 3.37 33.28
N ARG A 393 2.93 2.85 34.47
CA ARG A 393 2.94 3.66 35.70
C ARG A 393 4.33 4.18 36.07
N PHE A 394 5.35 3.35 35.83
CA PHE A 394 6.75 3.62 36.21
C PHE A 394 7.67 3.85 35.01
N SER A 395 7.33 3.31 33.83
CA SER A 395 8.03 3.62 32.57
C SER A 395 7.25 4.69 31.81
N ARG A 396 7.84 5.87 31.65
CA ARG A 396 7.28 7.01 30.92
C ARG A 396 7.94 7.12 29.55
N GLU A 397 7.94 6.02 28.82
CA GLU A 397 8.47 6.01 27.46
C GLU A 397 7.57 6.81 26.52
N ARG A 398 8.19 7.38 25.49
CA ARG A 398 7.51 8.28 24.55
C ARG A 398 6.33 7.61 23.84
N LYS A 399 6.50 6.33 23.49
CA LYS A 399 5.51 5.46 22.84
C LYS A 399 4.17 5.44 23.58
N PHE A 400 4.20 5.40 24.91
CA PHE A 400 2.99 5.38 25.73
C PHE A 400 2.16 6.67 25.54
N PHE A 401 2.81 7.84 25.52
CA PHE A 401 2.14 9.12 25.32
C PHE A 401 1.61 9.28 23.89
N ASP A 402 2.34 8.77 22.91
CA ASP A 402 1.90 8.77 21.51
C ASP A 402 0.64 7.90 21.33
N VAL A 403 0.59 6.70 21.95
CA VAL A 403 -0.62 5.87 21.97
C VAL A 403 -1.77 6.56 22.70
N LEU A 404 -1.54 7.10 23.90
CA LEU A 404 -2.58 7.75 24.70
C LEU A 404 -3.18 8.97 23.99
N SER A 405 -2.35 9.77 23.35
CA SER A 405 -2.79 10.94 22.58
C SER A 405 -3.60 10.56 21.33
N LEU A 406 -3.24 9.48 20.62
CA LEU A 406 -4.01 8.98 19.48
C LEU A 406 -5.35 8.39 19.92
N MET A 407 -5.39 7.66 21.04
CA MET A 407 -6.64 7.16 21.62
C MET A 407 -7.58 8.31 21.98
N LEU A 408 -7.06 9.37 22.61
CA LEU A 408 -7.85 10.54 22.99
C LEU A 408 -8.35 11.33 21.78
N GLN A 409 -7.49 11.53 20.78
CA GLN A 409 -7.85 12.27 19.57
C GLN A 409 -8.87 11.50 18.72
N SER A 410 -8.68 10.19 18.57
CA SER A 410 -9.63 9.33 17.84
C SER A 410 -10.94 9.17 18.57
N PHE A 411 -10.93 9.11 19.90
CA PHE A 411 -12.15 9.22 20.70
C PHE A 411 -12.91 10.50 20.37
N TYR A 412 -12.22 11.64 20.42
CA TYR A 412 -12.84 12.95 20.18
C TYR A 412 -13.45 13.03 18.77
N ALA A 413 -12.72 12.56 17.76
CA ALA A 413 -13.21 12.49 16.38
C ALA A 413 -14.54 11.69 16.29
N TYR A 414 -14.58 10.47 16.85
CA TYR A 414 -15.76 9.60 16.77
C TYR A 414 -16.93 10.14 17.60
N ALA A 415 -16.66 10.64 18.80
CA ALA A 415 -17.69 11.04 19.75
C ALA A 415 -18.28 12.43 19.48
N PHE A 416 -17.60 13.30 18.73
CA PHE A 416 -18.03 14.69 18.50
C PHE A 416 -18.04 15.13 17.02
N TYR A 417 -17.14 14.63 16.17
CA TYR A 417 -16.98 15.13 14.79
C TYR A 417 -17.56 14.23 13.69
N GLU A 418 -17.66 12.92 13.91
CA GLU A 418 -18.26 11.98 12.94
C GLU A 418 -19.80 12.10 12.93
N GLY A 419 -20.27 13.32 12.64
CA GLY A 419 -21.66 13.77 12.57
C GLY A 419 -22.46 13.14 11.43
N GLU A 420 -21.82 13.07 10.26
CA GLU A 420 -22.41 12.60 9.00
C GLU A 420 -22.55 11.08 8.93
N THR A 421 -21.71 10.35 9.67
CA THR A 421 -21.53 8.90 9.52
C THR A 421 -22.01 8.10 10.72
N LEU A 422 -21.85 8.61 11.94
CA LEU A 422 -22.31 7.94 13.17
C LEU A 422 -23.61 8.59 13.66
N THR A 423 -24.45 7.81 14.35
CA THR A 423 -25.68 8.33 14.96
C THR A 423 -25.37 9.07 16.26
N ALA A 424 -26.22 10.03 16.63
CA ALA A 424 -26.09 10.73 17.92
C ALA A 424 -26.12 9.77 19.12
N GLU A 425 -26.99 8.74 19.06
CA GLU A 425 -27.08 7.70 20.09
C GLU A 425 -25.74 6.95 20.24
N TYR A 426 -25.13 6.52 19.13
CA TYR A 426 -23.83 5.83 19.17
C TYR A 426 -22.74 6.71 19.78
N ARG A 427 -22.69 7.99 19.40
CA ARG A 427 -21.74 8.97 19.95
C ARG A 427 -21.93 9.17 21.46
N GLU A 428 -23.17 9.32 21.94
CA GLU A 428 -23.47 9.41 23.37
C GLU A 428 -23.07 8.14 24.13
N GLU A 429 -23.26 6.97 23.55
CA GLU A 429 -22.82 5.72 24.16
C GLU A 429 -21.30 5.61 24.25
N LEU A 430 -20.56 6.07 23.24
CA LEU A 430 -19.09 6.15 23.30
C LEU A 430 -18.64 7.08 24.43
N GLN A 431 -19.30 8.22 24.61
CA GLN A 431 -19.03 9.13 25.74
C GLN A 431 -19.27 8.43 27.08
N LYS A 432 -20.38 7.68 27.22
CA LYS A 432 -20.66 6.89 28.43
C LYS A 432 -19.61 5.80 28.68
N THR A 433 -19.16 5.11 27.63
CA THR A 433 -18.05 4.14 27.71
C THR A 433 -16.79 4.81 28.24
N PHE A 434 -16.45 6.01 27.75
CA PHE A 434 -15.23 6.71 28.15
C PHE A 434 -15.27 7.20 29.60
N MET A 435 -16.42 7.66 30.09
CA MET A 435 -16.60 8.17 31.45
C MET A 435 -16.71 7.05 32.53
N GLN A 436 -16.78 5.79 32.12
CA GLN A 436 -17.04 4.70 33.07
C GLN A 436 -15.86 4.50 34.06
N PRO A 437 -16.13 4.25 35.35
CA PRO A 437 -15.09 3.92 36.32
C PRO A 437 -14.60 2.48 36.13
N ILE A 438 -13.29 2.33 36.08
CA ILE A 438 -12.58 1.06 36.06
C ILE A 438 -12.32 0.63 37.50
N THR A 439 -12.90 -0.52 37.87
CA THR A 439 -12.76 -1.10 39.21
C THR A 439 -12.30 -2.54 39.10
N ASN A 440 -11.26 -2.90 39.86
CA ASN A 440 -10.76 -4.26 40.00
C ASN A 440 -10.28 -4.50 41.45
N ALA A 441 -9.59 -5.61 41.69
CA ALA A 441 -9.11 -5.97 43.03
C ALA A 441 -8.15 -4.94 43.68
N THR A 442 -7.46 -4.10 42.88
CA THR A 442 -6.46 -3.13 43.37
C THR A 442 -6.74 -1.67 42.98
N LEU A 443 -7.59 -1.43 41.97
CA LEU A 443 -8.08 -0.11 41.57
C LEU A 443 -9.55 0.03 41.97
N LYS A 444 -9.86 1.06 42.76
CA LYS A 444 -11.24 1.38 43.11
C LYS A 444 -11.64 2.68 42.43
N ASN A 445 -12.58 2.61 41.49
CA ASN A 445 -13.13 3.75 40.75
C ASN A 445 -12.08 4.60 40.00
N PHE A 446 -11.09 3.97 39.36
CA PHE A 446 -10.16 4.69 38.47
C PHE A 446 -10.88 5.16 37.21
N LYS A 447 -10.48 6.28 36.62
CA LYS A 447 -11.06 6.79 35.36
C LYS A 447 -9.98 7.21 34.38
N ILE A 448 -10.23 7.04 33.08
CA ILE A 448 -9.30 7.44 32.02
C ILE A 448 -9.00 8.95 32.06
N SER A 449 -9.97 9.78 32.48
CA SER A 449 -9.78 11.21 32.72
C SER A 449 -8.62 11.51 33.67
N THR A 450 -8.43 10.67 34.69
CA THR A 450 -7.31 10.80 35.64
C THR A 450 -5.98 10.46 34.96
N LEU A 451 -5.97 9.44 34.07
CA LEU A 451 -4.79 9.09 33.29
C LEU A 451 -4.37 10.24 32.38
N ILE A 452 -5.33 10.86 31.70
CA ILE A 452 -5.11 11.98 30.78
C ILE A 452 -4.58 13.18 31.55
N LYS A 453 -5.24 13.56 32.65
CA LYS A 453 -4.84 14.71 33.47
C LYS A 453 -3.39 14.60 33.96
N VAL A 454 -2.96 13.43 34.41
CA VAL A 454 -1.59 13.22 34.94
C VAL A 454 -0.52 13.28 33.85
N ASN A 455 -0.90 13.08 32.58
CA ASN A 455 0.02 12.99 31.45
C ASN A 455 -0.24 14.07 30.37
N ILE A 456 -1.02 15.11 30.68
CA ILE A 456 -1.52 16.07 29.68
C ILE A 456 -0.41 16.80 28.92
N GLU A 457 0.68 17.19 29.60
CA GLU A 457 1.81 17.86 28.94
C GLU A 457 2.43 16.97 27.86
N GLU A 458 2.71 15.70 28.18
CA GLU A 458 3.28 14.76 27.22
C GLU A 458 2.30 14.41 26.10
N ILE A 459 1.00 14.32 26.39
CA ILE A 459 -0.06 14.16 25.39
C ILE A 459 -0.03 15.34 24.40
N LEU A 460 0.09 16.57 24.89
CA LEU A 460 0.19 17.76 24.05
C LEU A 460 1.46 17.74 23.19
N VAL A 461 2.61 17.37 23.76
CA VAL A 461 3.84 17.18 22.98
C VAL A 461 3.63 16.10 21.90
N SER A 462 2.88 15.03 22.18
CA SER A 462 2.59 13.97 21.20
C SER A 462 1.71 14.44 20.05
N VAL A 463 0.67 15.22 20.33
CA VAL A 463 -0.14 15.83 19.28
C VAL A 463 0.69 16.84 18.48
N GLY A 464 1.43 17.72 19.15
CA GLY A 464 2.24 18.75 18.50
C GLY A 464 3.36 18.18 17.64
N ASN A 465 4.05 17.11 18.07
CA ASN A 465 5.05 16.42 17.25
C ASN A 465 4.45 15.85 15.96
N ARG A 466 3.21 15.34 16.00
CA ARG A 466 2.54 14.83 14.79
C ARG A 466 2.12 15.94 13.84
N ILE A 467 1.67 17.08 14.38
CA ILE A 467 1.41 18.30 13.60
C ILE A 467 2.70 18.77 12.91
N SER A 468 3.80 18.91 13.67
CA SER A 468 5.10 19.34 13.14
C SER A 468 5.62 18.43 12.03
N LYS A 469 5.45 17.11 12.19
CA LYS A 469 5.88 16.12 11.18
C LYS A 469 4.91 15.95 10.01
N LYS A 470 3.75 16.63 10.02
CA LYS A 470 2.66 16.43 9.05
C LYS A 470 2.30 14.94 8.87
N SER A 471 2.18 14.24 10.00
CA SER A 471 1.90 12.80 10.00
C SER A 471 0.61 12.46 9.26
N ASN A 472 0.65 11.38 8.48
CA ASN A 472 -0.53 10.81 7.81
C ASN A 472 -1.09 9.57 8.54
N PHE A 473 -0.45 9.14 9.64
CA PHE A 473 -0.84 7.95 10.39
C PHE A 473 -2.33 8.01 10.82
N GLU A 474 -2.77 9.20 11.24
CA GLU A 474 -4.06 9.47 11.84
C GLU A 474 -5.23 9.28 10.88
N ARG A 475 -4.98 9.37 9.56
CA ARG A 475 -6.00 9.12 8.53
C ARG A 475 -6.58 7.70 8.60
N ARG A 476 -5.89 6.76 9.24
CA ARG A 476 -6.42 5.40 9.49
C ARG A 476 -7.66 5.39 10.37
N PHE A 477 -7.85 6.39 11.21
CA PHE A 477 -9.03 6.48 12.06
C PHE A 477 -10.25 7.07 11.32
N GLU A 478 -10.08 7.61 10.11
CA GLU A 478 -11.19 8.13 9.31
C GLU A 478 -12.29 7.06 9.14
N TYR A 479 -13.52 7.40 9.51
CA TYR A 479 -14.62 6.44 9.49
C TYR A 479 -15.42 6.54 8.19
N TYR A 480 -15.32 5.54 7.33
CA TYR A 480 -16.20 5.38 6.17
C TYR A 480 -17.17 4.22 6.39
N PRO A 481 -18.49 4.47 6.48
CA PRO A 481 -19.44 3.38 6.55
C PRO A 481 -19.52 2.65 5.18
N PRO A 482 -19.81 1.34 5.16
CA PRO A 482 -19.75 0.53 3.93
C PRO A 482 -20.64 0.99 2.77
N PHE A 483 -21.66 1.79 3.04
CA PHE A 483 -22.66 2.26 2.08
C PHE A 483 -22.43 3.70 1.58
N MET A 484 -21.42 4.41 2.10
CA MET A 484 -21.17 5.82 1.77
C MET A 484 -19.85 5.97 1.01
N MET A 485 -19.92 6.57 -0.19
CA MET A 485 -18.74 6.80 -1.04
C MET A 485 -18.08 8.16 -0.82
N VAL A 486 -18.78 9.13 -0.22
CA VAL A 486 -18.29 10.50 0.00
C VAL A 486 -18.80 11.02 1.35
N LYS A 487 -17.92 11.62 2.15
CA LYS A 487 -18.21 12.36 3.39
C LYS A 487 -17.24 13.51 3.56
N THR A 488 -17.53 14.44 4.47
CA THR A 488 -16.53 15.43 4.91
C THR A 488 -15.41 14.73 5.68
N VAL A 489 -14.16 14.97 5.25
CA VAL A 489 -12.96 14.40 5.88
C VAL A 489 -12.75 15.07 7.24
N VAL A 490 -12.67 14.27 8.30
CA VAL A 490 -12.45 14.77 9.67
C VAL A 490 -10.95 14.94 9.94
N TRP A 491 -10.11 14.00 9.52
CA TRP A 491 -8.69 13.99 9.85
C TRP A 491 -7.87 14.90 8.92
N THR A 492 -7.96 16.21 9.19
CA THR A 492 -7.17 17.27 8.53
C THR A 492 -6.11 17.84 9.47
N GLN A 493 -5.15 18.60 8.93
CA GLN A 493 -4.20 19.36 9.77
C GLN A 493 -4.93 20.37 10.65
N GLU A 494 -5.98 21.02 10.11
CA GLU A 494 -6.83 21.95 10.86
C GLU A 494 -7.48 21.27 12.08
N PHE A 495 -8.02 20.06 11.90
CA PHE A 495 -8.58 19.26 13.00
C PHE A 495 -7.51 18.93 14.05
N ASN A 496 -6.30 18.53 13.63
CA ASN A 496 -5.22 18.24 14.56
C ASN A 496 -4.82 19.47 15.39
N ILE A 497 -4.68 20.63 14.75
CA ILE A 497 -4.35 21.91 15.40
C ILE A 497 -5.46 22.32 16.37
N LYS A 498 -6.72 22.28 15.93
CA LYS A 498 -7.89 22.61 16.76
C LYS A 498 -7.99 21.70 17.98
N PHE A 499 -7.78 20.40 17.80
CA PHE A 499 -7.80 19.43 18.90
C PHE A 499 -6.69 19.69 19.93
N MET A 500 -5.46 19.97 19.47
CA MET A 500 -4.36 20.34 20.37
C MET A 500 -4.69 21.60 21.16
N PHE A 501 -5.22 22.62 20.48
CA PHE A 501 -5.58 23.89 21.08
C PHE A 501 -6.70 23.71 22.12
N MET A 502 -7.70 22.90 21.80
CA MET A 502 -8.78 22.55 22.73
C MET A 502 -8.26 21.89 24.01
N LEU A 503 -7.36 20.91 23.89
CA LEU A 503 -6.74 20.27 25.07
C LEU A 503 -5.94 21.28 25.91
N TYR A 504 -5.19 22.16 25.26
CA TYR A 504 -4.45 23.21 25.96
C TYR A 504 -5.37 24.16 26.72
N ILE A 505 -6.49 24.55 26.13
CA ILE A 505 -7.48 25.42 26.78
C ILE A 505 -8.18 24.70 27.94
N ILE A 506 -8.64 23.46 27.74
CA ILE A 506 -9.34 22.70 28.79
C ILE A 506 -8.44 22.51 30.02
N TYR A 507 -7.16 22.17 29.80
CA TYR A 507 -6.20 21.93 30.89
C TYR A 507 -5.32 23.16 31.19
N HIS A 508 -5.76 24.36 30.81
CA HIS A 508 -4.97 25.59 30.98
C HIS A 508 -4.51 25.78 32.45
N SER A 509 -5.37 25.47 33.41
CA SER A 509 -5.06 25.60 34.84
C SER A 509 -3.95 24.68 35.35
N GLU A 510 -3.72 23.55 34.69
CA GLU A 510 -2.66 22.59 35.03
C GLU A 510 -1.37 22.90 34.28
N ILE A 511 -1.51 23.29 33.01
CA ILE A 511 -0.39 23.52 32.12
C ILE A 511 0.26 24.87 32.42
N GLY A 512 -0.53 25.91 32.70
CA GLY A 512 -0.07 27.29 32.86
C GLY A 512 0.12 28.03 31.54
N PHE A 513 0.43 29.34 31.64
CA PHE A 513 0.70 30.19 30.48
C PHE A 513 2.12 29.94 29.93
N TYR A 514 2.24 28.97 29.04
CA TYR A 514 3.46 28.68 28.28
C TYR A 514 3.23 28.98 26.80
N SER A 515 4.31 29.22 26.05
CA SER A 515 4.21 29.29 24.58
C SER A 515 3.67 27.94 24.08
N LEU A 516 2.40 27.92 23.68
CA LEU A 516 1.67 26.74 23.19
C LEU A 516 2.48 25.99 22.14
N TYR A 517 2.97 26.73 21.15
CA TYR A 517 3.77 26.19 20.06
C TYR A 517 5.23 25.94 20.48
N GLY A 518 5.84 26.82 21.28
CA GLY A 518 7.24 26.67 21.69
C GLY A 518 7.51 25.51 22.65
N ARG A 519 6.51 25.09 23.44
CA ARG A 519 6.66 23.98 24.41
C ARG A 519 6.19 22.63 23.87
N PHE A 520 5.14 22.63 23.05
CA PHE A 520 4.46 21.38 22.66
C PHE A 520 4.70 20.98 21.21
N MET A 521 5.30 21.84 20.39
CA MET A 521 5.65 21.53 19.01
C MET A 521 7.16 21.61 18.79
N ASP A 522 7.64 20.94 17.74
CA ASP A 522 9.00 21.10 17.25
C ASP A 522 9.11 22.40 16.44
N TRP A 523 8.88 23.52 17.12
CA TRP A 523 8.65 24.82 16.50
C TRP A 523 9.87 25.30 15.70
N ASP A 524 11.08 25.10 16.21
CA ASP A 524 12.29 25.62 15.58
C ASP A 524 12.59 24.95 14.23
N ASN A 525 12.18 23.70 14.04
CA ASN A 525 12.37 22.95 12.80
C ASN A 525 11.29 23.22 11.73
N LEU A 526 10.24 23.99 12.05
CA LEU A 526 9.20 24.36 11.10
C LEU A 526 9.58 25.60 10.27
N ASP A 527 9.24 25.57 8.98
CA ASP A 527 9.36 26.72 8.08
C ASP A 527 8.34 27.83 8.44
N GLY A 528 8.65 29.07 8.06
CA GLY A 528 7.83 30.25 8.41
C GLY A 528 6.38 30.17 7.93
N LYS A 529 6.12 29.54 6.77
CA LYS A 529 4.78 29.39 6.22
C LYS A 529 3.97 28.38 7.03
N SER A 530 4.55 27.23 7.37
CA SER A 530 3.90 26.23 8.25
C SER A 530 3.61 26.81 9.64
N LYS A 531 4.52 27.62 10.19
CA LYS A 531 4.30 28.33 11.46
C LYS A 531 3.10 29.28 11.40
N LEU A 532 3.02 30.09 10.35
CA LEU A 532 1.91 31.02 10.13
C LEU A 532 0.58 30.28 9.96
N GLU A 533 0.55 29.17 9.21
CA GLU A 533 -0.64 28.33 9.03
C GLU A 533 -1.16 27.82 10.38
N ILE A 534 -0.29 27.26 11.22
CA ILE A 534 -0.66 26.77 12.56
C ILE A 534 -1.24 27.89 13.42
N LEU A 535 -0.56 29.04 13.49
CA LEU A 535 -1.03 30.17 14.30
C LEU A 535 -2.35 30.71 13.77
N ASN A 536 -2.53 30.81 12.45
CA ASN A 536 -3.77 31.29 11.83
C ASN A 536 -4.95 30.40 12.19
N HIS A 537 -4.78 29.07 12.19
CA HIS A 537 -5.83 28.15 12.64
C HIS A 537 -6.15 28.33 14.13
N ILE A 538 -5.15 28.53 14.99
CA ILE A 538 -5.38 28.76 16.42
C ILE A 538 -6.09 30.10 16.65
N THR A 539 -5.61 31.19 16.04
CA THR A 539 -6.20 32.51 16.24
C THR A 539 -7.58 32.62 15.62
N HIS A 540 -7.91 31.81 14.61
CA HIS A 540 -9.25 31.75 14.04
C HIS A 540 -10.31 31.37 15.08
N GLU A 541 -9.95 30.68 16.17
CA GLU A 541 -10.89 30.32 17.24
C GLU A 541 -11.19 31.49 18.22
N PHE A 542 -10.58 32.67 18.01
CA PHE A 542 -10.84 33.88 18.79
C PHE A 542 -11.79 34.84 18.06
N ASP A 543 -12.60 35.56 18.83
CA ASP A 543 -13.24 36.79 18.39
C ASP A 543 -12.22 37.94 18.50
N TYR A 544 -11.88 38.53 17.35
CA TYR A 544 -10.86 39.57 17.27
C TYR A 544 -11.24 40.87 17.97
N ASN A 545 -12.53 41.11 18.24
CA ASN A 545 -12.99 42.30 18.93
C ASN A 545 -12.89 42.14 20.45
N SER A 546 -13.38 41.03 21.00
CA SER A 546 -13.33 40.78 22.44
C SER A 546 -11.98 40.24 22.90
N ARG A 547 -11.17 39.67 22.00
CA ARG A 547 -9.94 38.91 22.30
C ARG A 547 -10.18 37.65 23.14
N THR A 548 -11.42 37.20 23.16
CA THR A 548 -11.84 35.96 23.83
C THR A 548 -12.14 34.91 22.77
N LEU A 549 -12.16 33.65 23.17
CA LEU A 549 -12.55 32.53 22.32
C LEU A 549 -13.99 32.72 21.82
N LYS A 550 -14.24 32.33 20.57
CA LYS A 550 -15.60 32.31 19.99
C LYS A 550 -16.53 31.42 20.83
N ASN A 551 -17.79 31.82 20.96
CA ASN A 551 -18.78 31.06 21.75
C ASN A 551 -18.91 29.61 21.29
N GLU A 552 -18.93 29.36 19.97
CA GLU A 552 -19.01 28.01 19.39
C GLU A 552 -17.84 27.13 19.85
N PHE A 553 -16.61 27.65 19.84
CA PHE A 553 -15.43 26.92 20.31
C PHE A 553 -15.42 26.71 21.82
N GLN A 554 -15.89 27.70 22.59
CA GLN A 554 -16.06 27.55 24.05
C GLN A 554 -17.07 26.45 24.39
N GLU A 555 -18.19 26.38 23.66
CA GLU A 555 -19.20 25.33 23.83
C GLU A 555 -18.62 23.94 23.53
N GLU A 556 -17.85 23.79 22.46
CA GLU A 556 -17.14 22.53 22.16
C GLU A 556 -16.17 22.15 23.28
N CYS A 557 -15.35 23.10 23.76
CA CYS A 557 -14.43 22.86 24.88
C CYS A 557 -15.18 22.44 26.15
N LEU A 558 -16.31 23.08 26.45
CA LEU A 558 -17.15 22.75 27.61
C LEU A 558 -17.73 21.34 27.49
N GLN A 559 -18.29 20.98 26.34
CA GLN A 559 -18.82 19.63 26.09
C GLN A 559 -17.74 18.57 26.27
N PHE A 560 -16.54 18.79 25.73
CA PHE A 560 -15.45 17.82 25.87
C PHE A 560 -14.92 17.77 27.31
N SER A 561 -14.83 18.92 27.99
CA SER A 561 -14.39 18.99 29.40
C SER A 561 -15.27 18.18 30.36
N VAL A 562 -16.58 18.10 30.09
CA VAL A 562 -17.52 17.24 30.84
C VAL A 562 -17.15 15.77 30.73
N VAL A 563 -16.85 15.29 29.51
CA VAL A 563 -16.44 13.89 29.27
C VAL A 563 -15.06 13.59 29.85
N LEU A 564 -14.18 14.58 29.87
CA LEU A 564 -12.88 14.53 30.54
C LEU A 564 -12.96 14.70 32.07
N GLU A 565 -14.15 14.93 32.62
CA GLU A 565 -14.39 15.22 34.03
C GLU A 565 -13.45 16.29 34.59
N HIS A 566 -13.20 17.31 33.77
CA HIS A 566 -12.30 18.41 34.07
C HIS A 566 -13.07 19.73 34.09
N THR A 567 -12.67 20.65 34.95
CA THR A 567 -13.34 21.95 35.04
C THR A 567 -12.64 22.93 34.11
N TYR A 568 -13.31 23.26 33.01
CA TYR A 568 -12.93 24.35 32.12
C TYR A 568 -12.82 25.68 32.89
N LYS A 569 -11.61 26.24 32.99
CA LYS A 569 -11.31 27.47 33.74
C LYS A 569 -10.22 28.27 33.04
N ILE A 570 -10.60 29.05 32.03
CA ILE A 570 -9.77 30.13 31.51
C ILE A 570 -10.61 31.40 31.51
N ASN A 571 -10.12 32.46 32.17
CA ASN A 571 -10.84 33.72 32.27
C ASN A 571 -10.56 34.64 31.06
N ASP A 572 -11.35 35.69 30.88
CA ASP A 572 -11.23 36.59 29.73
C ASP A 572 -9.86 37.30 29.64
N GLU A 573 -9.22 37.59 30.78
CA GLU A 573 -7.90 38.21 30.84
C GLU A 573 -6.80 37.24 30.36
N GLU A 574 -6.86 35.98 30.77
CA GLU A 574 -5.96 34.91 30.31
C GLU A 574 -6.13 34.64 28.82
N GLN A 575 -7.37 34.61 28.33
CA GLN A 575 -7.67 34.48 26.89
C GLN A 575 -7.09 35.65 26.10
N ALA A 576 -7.30 36.88 26.56
CA ALA A 576 -6.77 38.07 25.92
C ALA A 576 -5.24 38.08 25.89
N ASN A 577 -4.58 37.67 26.98
CA ASN A 577 -3.12 37.56 27.04
C ASN A 577 -2.59 36.51 26.05
N LEU A 578 -3.28 35.37 25.92
CA LEU A 578 -2.90 34.31 24.98
C LEU A 578 -3.05 34.78 23.53
N PHE A 579 -4.16 35.45 23.23
CA PHE A 579 -4.41 36.03 21.92
C PHE A 579 -3.33 37.03 21.52
N GLU A 580 -2.97 37.95 22.41
CA GLU A 580 -1.93 38.95 22.15
C GLU A 580 -0.56 38.30 21.91
N HIS A 581 -0.21 37.26 22.68
CA HIS A 581 1.03 36.50 22.47
C HIS A 581 1.07 35.81 21.10
N LEU A 582 -0.02 35.15 20.69
CA LEU A 582 -0.12 34.51 19.37
C LEU A 582 -0.03 35.52 18.23
N ARG A 583 -0.73 36.65 18.35
CA ARG A 583 -0.73 37.73 17.36
C ARG A 583 0.67 38.33 17.18
N GLU A 584 1.38 38.61 18.26
CA GLU A 584 2.74 39.17 18.20
C GLU A 584 3.70 38.25 17.44
N GLU A 585 3.62 36.94 17.66
CA GLU A 585 4.45 35.98 16.92
C GLU A 585 4.01 35.86 15.45
N GLN A 586 2.70 35.87 15.15
CA GLN A 586 2.20 35.93 13.76
C GLN A 586 2.72 37.16 13.03
N GLU A 587 2.64 38.34 13.64
CA GLU A 587 3.12 39.59 13.07
C GLU A 587 4.62 39.50 12.76
N LYS A 588 5.41 39.02 13.73
CA LYS A 588 6.86 38.83 13.57
C LYS A 588 7.19 37.87 12.43
N LEU A 589 6.51 36.71 12.38
CA LEU A 589 6.73 35.70 11.34
C LEU A 589 6.34 36.23 9.96
N MET A 590 5.18 36.87 9.84
CA MET A 590 4.70 37.45 8.58
C MET A 590 5.70 38.48 8.06
N LEU A 591 6.13 39.43 8.90
CA LEU A 591 7.12 40.45 8.51
C LEU A 591 8.47 39.86 8.10
N SER A 592 8.89 38.74 8.69
CA SER A 592 10.12 38.02 8.30
C SER A 592 9.99 37.19 7.03
N THR A 593 8.76 36.77 6.68
CA THR A 593 8.48 35.87 5.55
C THR A 593 8.09 36.64 4.29
N ILE A 594 7.62 37.89 4.42
CA ILE A 594 7.35 38.76 3.27
C ILE A 594 8.68 39.12 2.60
N GLU A 595 9.04 38.36 1.58
CA GLU A 595 10.05 38.73 0.59
C GLU A 595 9.47 39.78 -0.36
N ASP A 596 10.26 40.81 -0.69
CA ASP A 596 9.89 41.71 -1.77
C ASP A 596 10.03 40.93 -3.08
N SER A 597 8.91 40.50 -3.64
CA SER A 597 8.84 39.71 -4.88
C SER A 597 9.42 40.41 -6.12
N GLY A 598 9.99 41.62 -5.95
CA GLY A 598 10.67 42.36 -7.01
C GLY A 598 9.69 42.97 -8.01
N GLU A 599 10.24 43.47 -9.11
CA GLU A 599 9.44 43.89 -10.26
C GLU A 599 8.86 42.66 -10.96
N ILE A 600 7.57 42.73 -11.29
CA ILE A 600 6.89 41.67 -12.03
C ILE A 600 7.33 41.75 -13.49
N GLU A 601 8.21 40.85 -13.92
CA GLU A 601 8.59 40.71 -15.33
C GLU A 601 7.64 39.74 -16.04
N VAL A 602 6.86 40.23 -17.01
CA VAL A 602 6.04 39.38 -17.88
C VAL A 602 6.27 39.74 -19.35
N ASP A 603 6.62 38.77 -20.17
CA ASP A 603 6.83 39.00 -21.60
C ASP A 603 5.48 39.01 -22.34
N SER A 604 5.13 40.18 -22.89
CA SER A 604 3.95 40.38 -23.74
C SER A 604 3.79 39.36 -24.88
N LYS A 605 4.89 38.84 -25.45
CA LYS A 605 4.84 37.82 -26.51
C LYS A 605 4.44 36.46 -25.95
N GLU A 606 5.02 36.06 -24.83
CA GLU A 606 4.68 34.80 -24.16
C GLU A 606 3.23 34.82 -23.65
N ILE A 607 2.76 35.97 -23.18
CA ILE A 607 1.36 36.16 -22.77
C ILE A 607 0.43 35.99 -23.97
N TYR A 608 0.71 36.61 -25.12
CA TYR A 608 -0.15 36.46 -26.29
C TYR A 608 -0.22 35.02 -26.77
N GLN A 609 0.93 34.31 -26.79
CA GLN A 609 0.94 32.88 -27.11
C GLN A 609 0.08 32.09 -26.13
N SER A 610 0.25 32.34 -24.82
CA SER A 610 -0.55 31.70 -23.78
C SER A 610 -2.05 32.00 -23.92
N ILE A 611 -2.44 33.23 -24.30
CA ILE A 611 -3.84 33.57 -24.59
C ILE A 611 -4.35 32.74 -25.77
N SER A 612 -3.58 32.62 -26.85
CA SER A 612 -4.00 31.83 -28.01
C SER A 612 -4.19 30.36 -27.64
N ASP A 613 -3.24 29.78 -26.90
CA ASP A 613 -3.32 28.40 -26.42
C ASP A 613 -4.55 28.19 -25.52
N LEU A 614 -4.88 29.18 -24.66
CA LEU A 614 -6.07 29.15 -23.80
C LEU A 614 -7.37 29.26 -24.60
N MET A 615 -7.44 30.17 -25.58
CA MET A 615 -8.61 30.35 -26.45
C MET A 615 -8.89 29.09 -27.28
N GLU A 616 -7.85 28.41 -27.78
CA GLU A 616 -7.96 27.13 -28.49
C GLU A 616 -8.41 26.00 -27.55
N LYS A 617 -7.77 25.88 -26.37
CA LYS A 617 -8.10 24.87 -25.36
C LYS A 617 -9.55 24.99 -24.91
N ASP A 618 -10.01 26.21 -24.67
CA ASP A 618 -11.37 26.49 -24.19
C ASP A 618 -12.37 26.59 -25.35
N GLN A 619 -11.93 26.32 -26.58
CA GLN A 619 -12.73 26.26 -27.82
C GLN A 619 -13.55 27.53 -28.06
N ILE A 620 -12.95 28.69 -27.81
CA ILE A 620 -13.61 29.99 -27.96
C ILE A 620 -13.88 30.25 -29.44
N PHE A 621 -15.16 30.19 -29.81
CA PHE A 621 -15.59 30.35 -31.19
C PHE A 621 -15.26 31.76 -31.72
N GLY A 622 -14.65 31.81 -32.91
CA GLY A 622 -14.26 33.05 -33.58
C GLY A 622 -12.86 33.58 -33.22
N TRP A 623 -12.14 32.95 -32.29
CA TRP A 623 -10.74 33.28 -32.10
C TRP A 623 -9.93 32.96 -33.36
N ALA A 624 -9.28 33.97 -33.94
CA ALA A 624 -8.50 33.83 -35.16
C ALA A 624 -7.17 34.59 -35.03
N PRO A 625 -6.09 33.96 -34.53
CA PRO A 625 -4.82 34.65 -34.24
C PRO A 625 -4.17 35.25 -35.50
N GLU A 626 -4.47 34.70 -36.67
CA GLU A 626 -4.02 35.16 -37.99
C GLU A 626 -4.81 36.39 -38.50
N PHE A 627 -5.95 36.72 -37.89
CA PHE A 627 -6.83 37.80 -38.33
C PHE A 627 -6.25 39.16 -37.94
N VAL A 628 -6.14 40.06 -38.92
CA VAL A 628 -5.63 41.42 -38.74
C VAL A 628 -6.57 42.40 -39.45
N SER A 629 -6.95 43.47 -38.75
CA SER A 629 -7.74 44.56 -39.31
C SER A 629 -7.13 45.92 -38.95
N GLU A 630 -7.22 46.89 -39.88
CA GLU A 630 -6.84 48.28 -39.61
C GLU A 630 -7.84 48.98 -38.66
N SER A 631 -9.10 48.53 -38.65
CA SER A 631 -10.12 49.00 -37.71
C SER A 631 -10.05 48.20 -36.41
N TYR A 632 -9.95 48.90 -35.28
CA TYR A 632 -9.92 48.28 -33.96
C TYR A 632 -10.61 49.14 -32.92
N ILE A 633 -10.99 48.51 -31.82
CA ILE A 633 -11.54 49.15 -30.63
C ILE A 633 -10.54 49.03 -29.51
N LYS A 634 -10.27 50.14 -28.82
CA LYS A 634 -9.44 50.12 -27.63
C LYS A 634 -10.28 49.63 -26.46
N TYR A 635 -9.82 48.57 -25.80
CA TYR A 635 -10.34 48.12 -24.53
C TYR A 635 -9.28 48.33 -23.46
N THR A 636 -9.70 48.85 -22.31
CA THR A 636 -8.86 48.99 -21.13
C THR A 636 -9.63 48.39 -19.97
N THR A 637 -9.00 47.48 -19.24
CA THR A 637 -9.60 46.91 -18.03
C THR A 637 -9.66 47.97 -16.94
N PRO A 638 -10.64 47.90 -16.02
CA PRO A 638 -10.56 48.63 -14.77
C PRO A 638 -9.24 48.34 -14.05
N VAL A 639 -8.75 49.32 -13.31
CA VAL A 639 -7.62 49.12 -12.40
C VAL A 639 -8.06 48.17 -11.29
N CYS A 640 -7.28 47.13 -11.05
CA CYS A 640 -7.49 46.22 -9.91
C CYS A 640 -6.23 46.09 -9.06
N ILE A 641 -6.43 45.80 -7.78
CA ILE A 641 -5.34 45.52 -6.83
C ILE A 641 -5.32 44.01 -6.61
N GLY A 642 -4.15 43.40 -6.74
CA GLY A 642 -3.99 41.98 -6.47
C GLY A 642 -2.58 41.59 -6.07
N ARG A 643 -2.40 40.34 -5.66
CA ARG A 643 -1.13 39.84 -5.10
C ARG A 643 -0.09 39.63 -6.19
N LYS A 644 1.13 40.11 -5.94
CA LYS A 644 2.27 40.00 -6.86
C LYS A 644 2.66 38.55 -7.14
N GLU A 645 2.63 37.69 -6.13
CA GLU A 645 2.99 36.26 -6.25
C GLU A 645 2.13 35.50 -7.28
N TYR A 646 0.92 35.98 -7.59
CA TYR A 646 0.04 35.35 -8.56
C TYR A 646 0.18 35.92 -9.97
N ARG A 647 1.07 36.91 -10.19
CA ARG A 647 1.24 37.58 -11.50
C ARG A 647 2.30 36.88 -12.34
N THR A 648 1.99 35.63 -12.69
CA THR A 648 2.74 34.85 -13.67
C THR A 648 2.22 35.09 -15.09
N THR A 649 2.99 34.71 -16.11
CA THR A 649 2.56 34.74 -17.53
C THR A 649 1.22 34.04 -17.73
N ILE A 650 1.05 32.85 -17.15
CA ILE A 650 -0.15 32.02 -17.30
C ILE A 650 -1.38 32.68 -16.66
N ASN A 651 -1.26 33.16 -15.42
CA ASN A 651 -2.38 33.81 -14.73
C ASN A 651 -2.76 35.14 -15.40
N THR A 652 -1.76 35.91 -15.84
CA THR A 652 -1.98 37.15 -16.59
C THR A 652 -2.69 36.89 -17.92
N ALA A 653 -2.29 35.85 -18.65
CA ALA A 653 -2.96 35.42 -19.88
C ALA A 653 -4.43 35.02 -19.62
N ARG A 654 -4.70 34.31 -18.52
CA ARG A 654 -6.08 33.93 -18.14
C ARG A 654 -6.94 35.16 -17.82
N THR A 655 -6.41 36.15 -17.11
CA THR A 655 -7.11 37.41 -16.84
C THR A 655 -7.41 38.16 -18.14
N LEU A 656 -6.44 38.22 -19.05
CA LEU A 656 -6.60 38.85 -20.36
C LEU A 656 -7.62 38.10 -21.24
N GLU A 657 -7.63 36.78 -21.26
CA GLU A 657 -8.61 35.97 -21.98
C GLU A 657 -10.04 36.37 -21.59
N LEU A 658 -10.33 36.44 -20.29
CA LEU A 658 -11.63 36.87 -19.76
C LEU A 658 -11.96 38.32 -20.18
N ALA A 659 -10.99 39.22 -20.09
CA ALA A 659 -11.18 40.62 -20.51
C ALA A 659 -11.44 40.75 -22.02
N ILE A 660 -10.82 39.90 -22.86
CA ILE A 660 -11.04 39.87 -24.31
C ILE A 660 -12.45 39.40 -24.62
N ILE A 661 -12.91 38.33 -23.98
CA ILE A 661 -14.28 37.82 -24.14
C ILE A 661 -15.28 38.88 -23.72
N GLU A 662 -15.09 39.51 -22.56
CA GLU A 662 -15.93 40.62 -22.09
C GLU A 662 -15.95 41.79 -23.11
N ALA A 663 -14.80 42.11 -23.70
CA ALA A 663 -14.72 43.16 -24.72
C ALA A 663 -15.49 42.80 -25.99
N VAL A 664 -15.46 41.53 -26.41
CA VAL A 664 -16.24 41.01 -27.55
C VAL A 664 -17.74 41.08 -27.24
N GLU A 665 -18.18 40.65 -26.06
CA GLU A 665 -19.58 40.73 -25.64
C GLU A 665 -20.11 42.16 -25.64
N ARG A 666 -19.34 43.09 -25.02
CA ARG A 666 -19.68 44.51 -25.01
C ARG A 666 -19.71 45.09 -26.42
N TYR A 667 -18.85 44.61 -27.32
CA TYR A 667 -18.88 45.03 -28.71
C TYR A 667 -20.16 44.57 -29.41
N ILE A 668 -20.53 43.29 -29.25
CA ILE A 668 -21.76 42.70 -29.80
C ILE A 668 -22.96 43.50 -29.33
N GLN A 669 -23.14 43.66 -28.01
CA GLN A 669 -24.30 44.35 -27.43
C GLN A 669 -24.44 45.80 -27.90
N ARG A 670 -23.33 46.51 -28.13
CA ARG A 670 -23.37 47.95 -28.47
C ARG A 670 -23.41 48.25 -29.96
N ASN A 671 -22.92 47.35 -30.81
CA ASN A 671 -22.63 47.66 -32.22
C ASN A 671 -23.31 46.72 -33.21
N THR A 672 -24.04 45.70 -32.75
CA THR A 672 -24.77 44.76 -33.60
C THR A 672 -26.28 44.97 -33.50
N ASN A 673 -27.05 44.31 -34.37
CA ASN A 673 -28.50 44.38 -34.30
C ASN A 673 -29.02 43.74 -33.01
N GLU A 674 -30.03 44.35 -32.42
CA GLU A 674 -30.73 43.85 -31.24
C GLU A 674 -32.11 43.36 -31.65
N LEU A 675 -32.45 42.13 -31.26
CA LEU A 675 -33.79 41.57 -31.43
C LEU A 675 -34.41 41.33 -30.05
N GLU A 676 -35.41 42.13 -29.73
CA GLU A 676 -36.21 41.95 -28.52
C GLU A 676 -37.24 40.85 -28.71
N LEU A 677 -37.30 39.89 -27.78
CA LEU A 677 -38.24 38.77 -27.80
C LEU A 677 -38.98 38.63 -26.47
N THR A 678 -40.25 38.21 -26.55
CA THR A 678 -41.15 37.90 -25.42
C THR A 678 -41.61 36.44 -25.48
N PHE A 679 -41.78 35.78 -24.33
CA PHE A 679 -42.17 34.36 -24.28
C PHE A 679 -43.68 34.10 -24.50
N ASP A 680 -44.23 34.67 -25.57
CA ASP A 680 -45.64 34.56 -25.97
C ASP A 680 -45.82 34.39 -27.49
N MET A 681 -47.06 34.43 -27.96
CA MET A 681 -47.38 34.32 -29.39
C MET A 681 -46.84 35.47 -30.22
N GLU A 682 -46.62 36.64 -29.63
CA GLU A 682 -46.04 37.79 -30.33
C GLU A 682 -44.55 37.55 -30.56
N GLY A 683 -43.81 37.12 -29.53
CA GLY A 683 -42.40 36.76 -29.71
C GLY A 683 -42.18 35.58 -30.65
N ILE A 684 -43.08 34.58 -30.68
CA ILE A 684 -43.04 33.49 -31.67
C ILE A 684 -43.15 34.04 -33.10
N LYS A 685 -44.09 34.96 -33.36
CA LYS A 685 -44.27 35.55 -34.69
C LYS A 685 -43.11 36.46 -35.06
N ARG A 686 -42.67 37.31 -34.13
CA ARG A 686 -41.56 38.26 -34.33
C ARG A 686 -40.27 37.52 -34.67
N LEU A 687 -39.96 36.42 -33.98
CA LEU A 687 -38.79 35.62 -34.31
C LEU A 687 -38.93 34.89 -35.66
N LEU A 688 -40.12 34.38 -35.96
CA LEU A 688 -40.39 33.71 -37.25
C LEU A 688 -40.21 34.68 -38.43
N GLU A 689 -40.77 35.89 -38.34
CA GLU A 689 -40.60 36.96 -39.32
C GLU A 689 -39.12 37.35 -39.45
N PHE A 690 -38.44 37.56 -38.31
CA PHE A 690 -37.02 37.90 -38.29
C PHE A 690 -36.16 36.85 -39.00
N ILE A 691 -36.37 35.56 -38.74
CA ILE A 691 -35.63 34.47 -39.40
C ILE A 691 -35.96 34.40 -40.90
N CYS A 692 -37.18 34.73 -41.32
CA CYS A 692 -37.56 34.73 -42.74
C CYS A 692 -36.94 35.91 -43.52
N GLU A 693 -36.73 37.04 -42.85
CA GLU A 693 -36.21 38.27 -43.46
C GLU A 693 -34.68 38.35 -43.48
N ASN A 694 -33.99 37.53 -42.67
CA ASN A 694 -32.54 37.57 -42.51
C ASN A 694 -31.87 36.23 -42.90
N ASN A 695 -30.64 36.31 -43.40
CA ASN A 695 -29.88 35.13 -43.85
C ASN A 695 -28.76 34.77 -42.86
N PHE A 696 -29.11 34.43 -41.62
CA PHE A 696 -28.15 33.91 -40.64
C PHE A 696 -27.97 32.40 -40.80
N ASP A 697 -26.72 31.93 -40.78
CA ASP A 697 -26.41 30.51 -40.94
C ASP A 697 -26.10 29.78 -39.63
N ALA A 698 -25.89 30.52 -38.54
CA ALA A 698 -25.61 29.96 -37.21
C ALA A 698 -26.39 30.66 -36.07
N ARG A 699 -26.55 29.90 -34.98
CA ARG A 699 -27.11 30.37 -33.70
C ARG A 699 -26.43 29.66 -32.53
N ASN A 700 -26.36 30.29 -31.37
CA ASN A 700 -25.77 29.67 -30.16
C ASN A 700 -26.81 29.20 -29.12
N PHE A 701 -28.11 29.31 -29.44
CA PHE A 701 -29.19 28.99 -28.52
C PHE A 701 -30.43 28.50 -29.29
N SER A 702 -31.37 27.87 -28.58
CA SER A 702 -32.67 27.46 -29.10
C SER A 702 -33.81 28.16 -28.37
N TYR A 703 -34.44 29.13 -29.03
CA TYR A 703 -35.62 29.81 -28.49
C TYR A 703 -36.80 28.84 -28.25
N THR A 704 -37.04 27.91 -29.17
CA THR A 704 -38.18 26.99 -29.11
C THR A 704 -38.06 25.89 -28.04
N ASP A 705 -36.89 25.74 -27.43
CA ASP A 705 -36.63 24.79 -26.35
C ASP A 705 -37.02 25.33 -24.96
N ASP A 706 -37.36 26.64 -24.86
CA ASP A 706 -37.77 27.24 -23.60
C ASP A 706 -39.14 26.70 -23.10
N TRP A 707 -39.20 26.37 -21.81
CA TRP A 707 -40.40 25.80 -21.18
C TRP A 707 -41.60 26.76 -21.19
N ALA A 708 -41.37 28.08 -21.16
CA ALA A 708 -42.45 29.07 -21.20
C ALA A 708 -43.30 28.98 -22.48
N LEU A 709 -42.72 28.47 -23.57
CA LEU A 709 -43.39 28.32 -24.86
C LEU A 709 -44.10 26.97 -25.04
N ALA A 710 -44.01 26.06 -24.06
CA ALA A 710 -44.57 24.70 -24.18
C ALA A 710 -46.08 24.69 -24.47
N GLN A 711 -46.81 25.70 -23.99
CA GLN A 711 -48.25 25.87 -24.24
C GLN A 711 -48.61 26.12 -25.71
N TYR A 712 -47.66 26.64 -26.52
CA TYR A 712 -47.89 27.01 -27.92
C TYR A 712 -47.48 25.92 -28.92
N ARG A 713 -47.02 24.74 -28.47
CA ARG A 713 -46.51 23.64 -29.34
C ARG A 713 -47.49 23.14 -30.40
N LYS A 714 -48.80 23.35 -30.18
CA LYS A 714 -49.85 22.95 -31.13
C LYS A 714 -50.12 24.01 -32.20
N GLU A 715 -49.70 25.26 -31.97
CA GLU A 715 -49.91 26.39 -32.87
C GLU A 715 -49.11 26.25 -34.16
N GLN A 716 -49.70 26.66 -35.29
CA GLN A 716 -49.07 26.52 -36.59
C GLN A 716 -47.82 27.40 -36.75
N SER A 717 -47.84 28.61 -36.18
CA SER A 717 -46.69 29.52 -36.17
C SER A 717 -45.52 28.97 -35.35
N PHE A 718 -45.79 28.29 -34.24
CA PHE A 718 -44.75 27.66 -33.44
C PHE A 718 -44.08 26.51 -34.21
N LYS A 719 -44.86 25.66 -34.88
CA LYS A 719 -44.30 24.58 -35.72
C LYS A 719 -43.47 25.12 -36.87
N ALA A 720 -43.94 26.16 -37.55
CA ALA A 720 -43.19 26.82 -38.62
C ALA A 720 -41.86 27.42 -38.09
N LEU A 721 -41.87 28.01 -36.90
CA LEU A 721 -40.66 28.52 -36.25
C LEU A 721 -39.67 27.40 -35.91
N VAL A 722 -40.14 26.26 -35.39
CA VAL A 722 -39.30 25.08 -35.13
C VAL A 722 -38.64 24.60 -36.41
N ASP A 723 -39.41 24.45 -37.50
CA ASP A 723 -38.88 23.99 -38.79
C ASP A 723 -37.82 24.96 -39.35
N MET A 724 -38.06 26.27 -39.27
CA MET A 724 -37.10 27.28 -39.73
C MET A 724 -35.85 27.34 -38.85
N GLN A 725 -36.01 27.26 -37.52
CA GLN A 725 -34.89 27.28 -36.56
C GLN A 725 -34.04 26.00 -36.64
N GLN A 726 -34.60 24.85 -37.06
CA GLN A 726 -33.86 23.63 -37.39
C GLN A 726 -32.97 23.79 -38.63
N GLY A 727 -33.32 24.71 -39.54
CA GLY A 727 -32.51 25.03 -40.72
C GLY A 727 -31.24 25.86 -40.43
N ILE A 728 -31.11 26.40 -39.22
CA ILE A 728 -29.97 27.21 -38.78
C ILE A 728 -29.09 26.38 -37.84
N GLU A 729 -27.78 26.31 -38.15
CA GLU A 729 -26.81 25.49 -37.43
C GLU A 729 -26.64 25.97 -35.98
N VAL A 730 -26.65 25.04 -35.02
CA VAL A 730 -26.37 25.36 -33.61
C VAL A 730 -24.88 25.23 -33.36
N ILE A 731 -24.21 26.35 -33.10
CA ILE A 731 -22.78 26.43 -32.80
C ILE A 731 -22.60 26.88 -31.34
N SER A 732 -21.86 26.08 -30.57
CA SER A 732 -21.52 26.44 -29.20
C SER A 732 -20.53 27.60 -29.18
N THR A 733 -20.86 28.68 -28.46
CA THR A 733 -19.98 29.83 -28.22
C THR A 733 -19.62 29.90 -26.72
N PRO A 734 -18.74 29.02 -26.22
CA PRO A 734 -18.44 28.95 -24.80
C PRO A 734 -17.92 30.30 -24.29
N LYS A 735 -18.38 30.69 -23.08
CA LYS A 735 -18.08 31.96 -22.39
C LYS A 735 -18.62 33.25 -23.03
N ILE A 736 -19.17 33.21 -24.24
CA ILE A 736 -19.89 34.34 -24.85
C ILE A 736 -21.38 34.17 -24.51
N PHE A 737 -21.85 34.93 -23.53
CA PHE A 737 -23.18 34.79 -22.92
C PHE A 737 -24.37 35.32 -23.74
N PRO A 738 -24.25 36.37 -24.58
CA PRO A 738 -25.39 36.82 -25.37
C PRO A 738 -25.91 35.72 -26.29
N ASN A 739 -27.22 35.44 -26.22
CA ASN A 739 -27.91 34.62 -27.22
C ASN A 739 -27.91 35.38 -28.54
N MET A 740 -27.58 34.72 -29.64
CA MET A 740 -27.42 35.40 -30.92
C MET A 740 -27.66 34.49 -32.13
N TYR A 741 -28.09 35.12 -33.21
CA TYR A 741 -27.98 34.63 -34.58
C TYR A 741 -26.81 35.34 -35.26
N PHE A 742 -26.01 34.62 -36.04
CA PHE A 742 -24.81 35.18 -36.66
C PHE A 742 -24.38 34.44 -37.92
N ASN A 743 -23.52 35.09 -38.70
CA ASN A 743 -22.85 34.52 -39.87
C ASN A 743 -21.51 33.91 -39.47
N LYS A 744 -21.39 32.58 -39.49
CA LYS A 744 -20.22 31.86 -38.94
C LYS A 744 -18.89 32.23 -39.61
N GLU A 745 -18.89 32.49 -40.92
CA GLU A 745 -17.65 32.85 -41.64
C GLU A 745 -17.13 34.25 -41.27
N HIS A 746 -18.05 35.14 -40.85
CA HIS A 746 -17.76 36.53 -40.49
C HIS A 746 -17.45 36.70 -39.01
N PHE A 747 -17.76 35.71 -38.16
CA PHE A 747 -17.52 35.77 -36.73
C PHE A 747 -16.05 35.45 -36.41
N LYS A 748 -15.15 36.42 -36.62
CA LYS A 748 -13.73 36.30 -36.27
C LYS A 748 -13.26 37.52 -35.48
N PHE A 749 -12.39 37.28 -34.51
CA PHE A 749 -11.75 38.33 -33.74
C PHE A 749 -10.33 37.97 -33.33
N ASN A 750 -9.53 39.00 -33.10
CA ASN A 750 -8.17 38.93 -32.61
C ASN A 750 -7.85 40.19 -31.80
N ILE A 751 -6.75 40.18 -31.05
CA ILE A 751 -6.30 41.34 -30.29
C ILE A 751 -4.85 41.72 -30.56
N LYS A 752 -4.54 42.99 -30.29
CA LYS A 752 -3.16 43.46 -30.15
C LYS A 752 -2.98 44.08 -28.77
N ILE A 753 -2.23 43.39 -27.92
CA ILE A 753 -1.85 43.89 -26.59
C ILE A 753 -1.12 45.22 -26.79
N SER A 754 -1.64 46.26 -26.14
CA SER A 754 -1.08 47.62 -26.22
C SER A 754 -0.32 47.98 -24.95
N LYS A 755 -0.74 47.42 -23.81
CA LYS A 755 -0.24 47.80 -22.50
C LYS A 755 -0.53 46.70 -21.47
N ILE A 756 0.48 46.35 -20.68
CA ILE A 756 0.38 45.53 -19.48
C ILE A 756 1.17 46.27 -18.42
N GLU A 757 0.50 46.76 -17.39
CA GLU A 757 1.14 47.50 -16.31
C GLU A 757 0.89 46.80 -14.97
N PHE A 758 1.99 46.64 -14.23
CA PHE A 758 1.99 46.30 -12.82
C PHE A 758 2.72 47.43 -12.09
N GLU A 759 1.99 48.19 -11.30
CA GLU A 759 2.51 49.30 -10.51
C GLU A 759 2.51 48.95 -9.03
N ASN A 760 3.54 49.38 -8.31
CA ASN A 760 3.53 49.31 -6.85
C ASN A 760 2.46 50.28 -6.31
N LEU A 761 1.75 49.85 -5.27
CA LEU A 761 0.79 50.70 -4.59
C LEU A 761 1.50 51.85 -3.87
N THR A 762 0.93 53.05 -3.98
CA THR A 762 1.33 54.19 -3.15
C THR A 762 0.93 53.97 -1.69
N LEU A 763 1.52 54.72 -0.76
CA LEU A 763 1.15 54.63 0.66
C LEU A 763 -0.32 54.98 0.90
N ASP A 764 -0.87 55.92 0.14
CA ASP A 764 -2.28 56.31 0.22
C ASP A 764 -3.20 55.20 -0.31
N GLU A 765 -2.87 54.58 -1.46
CA GLU A 765 -3.62 53.43 -1.99
C GLU A 765 -3.53 52.22 -1.05
N CYS A 766 -2.38 51.98 -0.43
CA CYS A 766 -2.23 50.94 0.61
C CYS A 766 -3.11 51.24 1.83
N ALA A 767 -3.13 52.50 2.28
CA ALA A 767 -3.96 52.92 3.40
C ALA A 767 -5.44 52.73 3.09
N GLU A 768 -5.89 53.11 1.88
CA GLU A 768 -7.27 52.92 1.42
C GLU A 768 -7.62 51.43 1.32
N TYR A 769 -6.73 50.60 0.78
CA TYR A 769 -6.91 49.16 0.69
C TYR A 769 -7.14 48.53 2.06
N ILE A 770 -6.31 48.87 3.06
CA ILE A 770 -6.45 48.28 4.39
C ILE A 770 -7.66 48.79 5.16
N GLU A 771 -8.23 49.98 4.88
CA GLU A 771 -9.44 50.43 5.57
C GLU A 771 -10.62 49.45 5.36
N GLY A 772 -10.66 48.74 4.22
CA GLY A 772 -11.61 47.64 3.98
C GLY A 772 -11.33 46.38 4.80
N SER A 773 -10.11 46.20 5.29
CA SER A 773 -9.63 45.06 6.10
C SER A 773 -9.48 45.41 7.58
N LYS A 774 -10.02 46.55 8.01
CA LYS A 774 -9.97 46.99 9.40
C LYS A 774 -10.82 46.05 10.26
N CYS A 775 -10.16 45.33 11.17
CA CYS A 775 -10.85 44.40 12.06
C CYS A 775 -11.14 45.03 13.41
N TYR A 776 -10.15 45.57 14.13
CA TYR A 776 -10.35 45.97 15.52
C TYR A 776 -9.29 46.94 16.06
N ASN A 777 -9.71 47.93 16.85
CA ASN A 777 -8.86 48.81 17.70
C ASN A 777 -7.54 49.29 17.06
N GLY A 778 -7.59 49.74 15.80
CA GLY A 778 -6.42 50.24 15.07
C GLY A 778 -5.54 49.15 14.43
N PHE A 779 -5.95 47.89 14.53
CA PHE A 779 -5.36 46.75 13.83
C PHE A 779 -6.14 46.39 12.56
N TYR A 780 -5.37 45.95 11.56
CA TYR A 780 -5.80 45.62 10.21
C TYR A 780 -5.44 44.18 9.93
N ASN A 781 -6.39 43.42 9.37
CA ASN A 781 -6.18 42.01 9.06
C ASN A 781 -5.57 41.86 7.67
N ILE A 782 -4.32 41.43 7.62
CA ILE A 782 -3.59 41.13 6.39
C ILE A 782 -3.31 39.63 6.39
N ASP A 783 -4.03 38.89 5.54
CA ASP A 783 -3.88 37.43 5.37
C ASP A 783 -4.01 36.60 6.66
N GLY A 784 -4.94 37.00 7.53
CA GLY A 784 -5.20 36.35 8.82
C GLY A 784 -4.40 36.92 9.98
N VAL A 785 -3.46 37.85 9.73
CA VAL A 785 -2.59 38.45 10.75
C VAL A 785 -3.04 39.86 11.07
N LEU A 786 -3.32 40.15 12.34
CA LEU A 786 -3.70 41.48 12.80
C LEU A 786 -2.46 42.34 13.08
N MET A 787 -2.33 43.44 12.35
CA MET A 787 -1.18 44.34 12.44
C MET A 787 -1.59 45.80 12.68
N PRO A 788 -0.76 46.60 13.39
CA PRO A 788 -0.92 48.05 13.44
C PRO A 788 -0.88 48.67 12.04
N LYS A 789 -1.55 49.82 11.87
CA LYS A 789 -1.69 50.53 10.58
C LYS A 789 -0.40 50.61 9.77
N GLU A 790 0.69 51.08 10.40
CA GLU A 790 1.97 51.28 9.73
C GLU A 790 2.55 49.99 9.15
N LYS A 791 2.50 48.90 9.93
CA LYS A 791 3.01 47.58 9.52
C LYS A 791 2.11 46.91 8.48
N ALA A 792 0.80 47.13 8.59
CA ALA A 792 -0.17 46.65 7.60
C ALA A 792 0.05 47.33 6.22
N ILE A 793 0.24 48.66 6.20
CA ILE A 793 0.55 49.41 4.97
C ILE A 793 1.82 48.86 4.31
N LEU A 794 2.90 48.68 5.08
CA LEU A 794 4.16 48.14 4.56
C LEU A 794 4.01 46.72 4.01
N SER A 795 3.20 45.89 4.67
CA SER A 795 2.94 44.51 4.22
C SER A 795 2.16 44.50 2.90
N VAL A 796 1.12 45.32 2.79
CA VAL A 796 0.33 45.45 1.55
C VAL A 796 1.19 45.98 0.41
N GLN A 797 2.03 46.99 0.67
CA GLN A 797 2.92 47.57 -0.34
C GLN A 797 3.90 46.53 -0.92
N LYS A 798 4.37 45.60 -0.09
CA LYS A 798 5.23 44.52 -0.54
C LYS A 798 4.48 43.44 -1.30
N LEU A 799 3.31 43.02 -0.79
CA LEU A 799 2.56 41.86 -1.28
C LEU A 799 1.68 42.13 -2.50
N PHE A 800 1.18 43.36 -2.66
CA PHE A 800 0.17 43.71 -3.65
C PHE A 800 0.70 44.70 -4.67
N CYS A 801 0.18 44.62 -5.89
CA CYS A 801 0.37 45.58 -6.95
C CYS A 801 -0.97 46.00 -7.53
N LYS A 802 -0.95 47.17 -8.16
CA LYS A 802 -2.00 47.67 -9.03
C LYS A 802 -1.76 47.15 -10.43
N GLU A 803 -2.78 46.62 -11.08
CA GLU A 803 -2.68 46.12 -12.45
C GLU A 803 -3.68 46.80 -13.37
N SER A 804 -3.25 47.03 -14.60
CA SER A 804 -4.12 47.50 -15.68
C SER A 804 -3.67 46.96 -17.02
N TYR A 805 -4.63 46.60 -17.85
CA TYR A 805 -4.38 46.04 -19.17
C TYR A 805 -5.09 46.87 -20.23
N ALA A 806 -4.42 47.06 -21.37
CA ALA A 806 -5.07 47.63 -22.54
C ALA A 806 -4.70 46.87 -23.80
N PHE A 807 -5.70 46.61 -24.65
CA PHE A 807 -5.52 45.95 -25.93
C PHE A 807 -6.44 46.56 -26.99
N LYS A 808 -6.10 46.30 -28.25
CA LYS A 808 -6.89 46.66 -29.41
C LYS A 808 -7.64 45.43 -29.86
N LEU A 809 -8.96 45.43 -29.72
CA LEU A 809 -9.84 44.38 -30.23
C LEU A 809 -10.10 44.62 -31.73
N MET A 810 -9.77 43.63 -32.54
CA MET A 810 -10.06 43.59 -33.98
C MET A 810 -11.15 42.55 -34.20
N VAL A 811 -12.21 42.94 -34.91
CA VAL A 811 -13.36 42.08 -35.23
C VAL A 811 -13.61 42.14 -36.73
N SER A 812 -14.04 41.04 -37.34
CA SER A 812 -14.40 41.00 -38.77
C SER A 812 -15.89 41.22 -39.03
N PHE A 813 -16.74 40.94 -38.03
CA PHE A 813 -18.18 41.05 -38.17
C PHE A 813 -18.66 42.49 -38.03
N GLN A 814 -19.64 42.85 -38.84
CA GLN A 814 -20.31 44.14 -38.88
C GLN A 814 -21.70 44.08 -38.22
N LYS A 815 -22.40 45.22 -38.21
CA LYS A 815 -23.71 45.35 -37.55
C LYS A 815 -24.73 44.30 -37.99
N ASP A 816 -24.75 43.97 -39.28
CA ASP A 816 -25.73 43.05 -39.89
C ASP A 816 -25.29 41.57 -39.86
N ASP A 817 -24.07 41.28 -39.39
CA ASP A 817 -23.54 39.92 -39.30
C ASP A 817 -23.95 39.18 -38.03
N ILE A 818 -24.46 39.92 -37.04
CA ILE A 818 -24.91 39.40 -35.76
C ILE A 818 -26.21 40.11 -35.37
N ALA A 819 -27.16 39.33 -34.89
CA ALA A 819 -28.28 39.83 -34.13
C ALA A 819 -28.29 39.17 -32.74
N HIS A 820 -28.09 39.97 -31.70
CA HIS A 820 -28.16 39.50 -30.34
C HIS A 820 -29.58 39.65 -29.79
N ILE A 821 -29.94 38.74 -28.89
CA ILE A 821 -31.28 38.66 -28.33
C ILE A 821 -31.31 39.38 -27.00
N ASN A 822 -32.32 40.23 -26.84
CA ASN A 822 -32.71 40.79 -25.56
C ASN A 822 -34.11 40.26 -25.21
N TYR A 823 -34.30 39.76 -23.99
CA TYR A 823 -35.59 39.24 -23.57
C TYR A 823 -36.32 40.31 -22.76
N GLU A 824 -37.53 40.67 -23.20
CA GLU A 824 -38.44 41.51 -22.43
C GLU A 824 -39.23 40.61 -21.48
N PHE A 825 -39.06 40.85 -20.16
CA PHE A 825 -39.68 40.05 -19.10
C PHE A 825 -41.02 40.60 -18.63
#